data_AF-A0A812TMI6-F1
#
_entry.id   AF-A0A812TMI6-F1
#
_cell.length_a   1.000
_cell.length_b   1.000
_cell.length_c   1.000
_cell.angle_alpha   90.00
_cell.angle_beta   90.00
_cell.angle_gamma   90.00
#
_symmetry.space_group_name_H-M   'P 1'
#
loop_
_entity.id
_entity.type
_entity.pdbx_description
1 polymer ?
#
loop_
_entity_poly.entity_id
_entity_poly.type
_entity_poly.pdbx_seq_one_letter_code
_entity_poly.pdbx_strand_id
1 'polypeptide(L)'
;MRLSDAEVAEYRESGCLFFPGLFAPEEIAALRAGLPRLLARDGEEVIREKDGSGAARLVYGAHAFEEAYRRMSLHPRVLEPVRHLLDEEVYIHQTRLNPKMGFHGGAWTWHQDFGTWHRVDGMPAPHCVMTTVFLDDISAVNSPLLIIPGSQHFGLRDEVAPEADNVGYVVMEIDKRTVAELAERMPIRALEGPAGSVAFLHCNIVHGSAPNVSPYRRAIWYINYSAVTNAARGTDRAWHLNNRDFTPLRPLADDSARLEEVLQQRAAGALAQAADHLGTVVGGRLLEDSRAVVDAAALWVVGAEDQPAQAREGDRLGAHGAGLQGDVEELSMLEMDVDKVCFVVVKMREYEEEGLIRAETDDEESSLDEQAEEELGSAEEFGATDEDGGEEEAPAETASGDGILEELATFVRNLDEEEQIELVALAWMGRGDYEAEQWDEAKQAAADRHNDRTAEYLLGIPLLPDYLEVLAASPSRAGGPAPAGERIAKVIARSGLCSRREAEALIAQGRVELDGETVTSPALNVGPDQRVTVDGEALPRREPPRLWRYHKPAGLLTAARDPEGRATLFERLPAELPRVMPVGRLDLNSEGLLLLTNDGGLKRRLELPATGWRRRYRVRVFGSVAPRQLEKLRDGIEVAGVRYGPIEAQIDPRPGEAAGRANTWLTMTLREGKNREIRRVCEALGLTVNRLIRLAFGPFQLGNLKEGEVEEVPAKVLSEQLGAKLSAELGRLVAPAGEGVRPTADRTREALFGILEGGRLTGGVSPLPGARVLDAFAGTGALGLEALSRGAARVDFLERYAPSLTALRANVAALGAGEACRVHDRDVLHPPAAEAPADLVFLDPPYNQGFARPALEALRAAGWIAADTLVCLELLKSEEPDLPDGFALLDERRYGKAKLCFLRLDAPA
;
A
#
# COMPACT_ATOMS: atom_id res chain seq x y z
N MET A 1 -9.95 12.55 39.13
CA MET A 1 -8.48 12.74 39.22
C MET A 1 -8.19 14.14 39.71
N ARG A 2 -7.41 14.28 40.79
CA ARG A 2 -6.92 15.59 41.24
C ARG A 2 -5.50 15.81 40.74
N LEU A 3 -5.26 17.01 40.20
CA LEU A 3 -3.91 17.46 39.88
C LEU A 3 -3.14 17.79 41.17
N SER A 4 -1.84 17.53 41.16
CA SER A 4 -0.88 17.99 42.15
C SER A 4 -0.59 19.49 41.99
N ASP A 5 -0.07 20.12 43.05
CA ASP A 5 0.34 21.53 43.00
C ASP A 5 1.41 21.78 41.93
N ALA A 6 2.27 20.79 41.66
CA ALA A 6 3.29 20.85 40.62
C ALA A 6 2.68 20.87 39.21
N GLU A 7 1.69 20.03 38.94
CA GLU A 7 0.97 20.03 37.65
C GLU A 7 0.16 21.32 37.46
N VAL A 8 -0.46 21.85 38.52
CA VAL A 8 -1.15 23.14 38.44
C VAL A 8 -0.14 24.28 38.14
N ALA A 9 1.05 24.24 38.73
CA ALA A 9 2.11 25.20 38.44
C ALA A 9 2.62 25.06 37.00
N GLU A 10 2.87 23.84 36.53
CA GLU A 10 3.29 23.55 35.15
C GLU A 10 2.24 24.07 34.15
N TYR A 11 0.95 23.84 34.38
CA TYR A 11 -0.10 24.37 33.51
C TYR A 11 -0.10 25.89 33.47
N ARG A 12 0.11 26.56 34.61
CA ARG A 12 0.16 28.04 34.66
C ARG A 12 1.37 28.59 33.91
N GLU A 13 2.49 27.91 33.98
CA GLU A 13 3.73 28.29 33.30
C GLU A 13 3.64 28.02 31.79
N SER A 14 3.38 26.77 31.41
CA SER A 14 3.48 26.27 30.03
C SER A 14 2.16 26.33 29.25
N GLY A 15 1.02 26.46 29.93
CA GLY A 15 -0.30 26.43 29.31
C GLY A 15 -0.74 25.04 28.87
N CYS A 16 0.00 23.97 29.23
CA CYS A 16 -0.26 22.62 28.79
C CYS A 16 0.06 21.58 29.89
N LEU A 17 -0.85 20.63 30.09
CA LEU A 17 -0.57 19.35 30.75
C LEU A 17 -0.89 18.22 29.78
N PHE A 18 -0.04 17.21 29.70
CA PHE A 18 -0.23 16.10 28.78
C PHE A 18 -0.01 14.76 29.49
N PHE A 19 -1.01 13.89 29.40
CA PHE A 19 -1.07 12.58 30.04
C PHE A 19 -1.16 11.49 28.95
N PRO A 20 -0.03 10.89 28.54
CA PRO A 20 -0.02 9.79 27.58
C PRO A 20 -0.76 8.58 28.14
N GLY A 21 -1.72 8.03 27.38
CA GLY A 21 -2.45 6.83 27.77
C GLY A 21 -3.25 6.95 29.07
N LEU A 22 -3.78 8.14 29.39
CA LEU A 22 -4.62 8.35 30.59
C LEU A 22 -5.85 7.40 30.63
N PHE A 23 -6.33 7.02 29.46
CA PHE A 23 -7.34 5.99 29.25
C PHE A 23 -6.73 4.79 28.53
N ALA A 24 -7.12 3.59 28.97
CA ALA A 24 -6.67 2.36 28.33
C ALA A 24 -7.34 2.19 26.94
N PRO A 25 -6.73 1.43 26.00
CA PRO A 25 -7.30 1.21 24.67
C PRO A 25 -8.75 0.69 24.67
N GLU A 26 -9.11 -0.13 25.66
CA GLU A 26 -10.46 -0.69 25.84
C GLU A 26 -11.49 0.39 26.16
N GLU A 27 -11.09 1.40 26.95
CA GLU A 27 -11.93 2.55 27.29
C GLU A 27 -12.13 3.47 26.07
N ILE A 28 -11.15 3.53 25.18
CA ILE A 28 -11.23 4.33 23.94
C ILE A 28 -12.00 3.61 22.83
N ALA A 29 -12.07 2.27 22.86
CA ALA A 29 -12.80 1.48 21.89
C ALA A 29 -14.28 1.91 21.76
N ALA A 30 -14.91 2.34 22.86
CA ALA A 30 -16.29 2.86 22.84
C ALA A 30 -16.44 4.14 22.01
N LEU A 31 -15.51 5.09 22.16
CA LEU A 31 -15.51 6.34 21.40
C LEU A 31 -15.20 6.07 19.92
N ARG A 32 -14.25 5.17 19.64
CA ARG A 32 -13.94 4.69 18.28
C ARG A 32 -15.13 4.02 17.61
N ALA A 33 -15.89 3.20 18.35
CA ALA A 33 -17.09 2.53 17.82
C ALA A 33 -18.24 3.50 17.53
N GLY A 34 -18.31 4.64 18.25
CA GLY A 34 -19.26 5.73 17.97
C GLY A 34 -18.84 6.65 16.82
N LEU A 35 -17.55 6.69 16.49
CA LEU A 35 -17.00 7.61 15.49
C LEU A 35 -17.71 7.50 14.12
N PRO A 36 -17.90 6.31 13.50
CA PRO A 36 -18.58 6.22 12.21
C PRO A 36 -20.00 6.80 12.22
N ARG A 37 -20.74 6.62 13.33
CA ARG A 37 -22.10 7.16 13.47
C ARG A 37 -22.10 8.68 13.53
N LEU A 38 -21.14 9.29 14.23
CA LEU A 38 -20.96 10.75 14.26
C LEU A 38 -20.59 11.31 12.88
N LEU A 39 -19.68 10.65 12.15
CA LEU A 39 -19.24 11.08 10.82
C LEU A 39 -20.35 10.95 9.76
N ALA A 40 -21.30 10.04 9.96
CA ALA A 40 -22.40 9.80 9.04
C ALA A 40 -23.63 10.69 9.29
N ARG A 41 -23.64 11.56 10.31
CA ARG A 41 -24.79 12.42 10.59
C ARG A 41 -24.98 13.47 9.50
N ASP A 42 -26.24 13.77 9.18
CA ASP A 42 -26.63 14.75 8.15
C ASP A 42 -26.99 16.14 8.71
N GLY A 43 -26.66 16.42 9.97
CA GLY A 43 -26.96 17.69 10.62
C GLY A 43 -25.93 18.78 10.36
N GLU A 44 -26.30 20.04 10.60
CA GLU A 44 -25.43 21.23 10.46
C GLU A 44 -24.19 21.17 11.36
N GLU A 45 -24.22 20.35 12.41
CA GLU A 45 -23.07 20.10 13.28
C GLU A 45 -21.91 19.34 12.59
N VAL A 46 -22.15 18.71 11.43
CA VAL A 46 -21.12 18.02 10.65
C VAL A 46 -20.67 18.90 9.49
N ILE A 47 -19.43 19.38 9.58
CA ILE A 47 -18.81 20.12 8.48
C ILE A 47 -18.17 19.10 7.55
N ARG A 48 -18.59 19.12 6.28
CA ARG A 48 -18.07 18.23 5.23
C ARG A 48 -16.96 18.91 4.42
N GLU A 49 -16.07 18.11 3.83
CA GLU A 49 -15.03 18.59 2.93
C GLU A 49 -15.63 19.23 1.66
N LYS A 50 -15.03 20.33 1.18
CA LYS A 50 -15.49 21.08 -0.02
C LYS A 50 -15.18 20.38 -1.34
N ASP A 51 -14.41 19.30 -1.32
CA ASP A 51 -14.00 18.51 -2.49
C ASP A 51 -15.14 17.66 -3.11
N GLY A 52 -16.36 17.76 -2.55
CA GLY A 52 -17.53 17.03 -3.02
C GLY A 52 -17.56 15.56 -2.61
N SER A 53 -16.58 15.08 -1.83
CA SER A 53 -16.52 13.70 -1.31
C SER A 53 -17.66 13.37 -0.33
N GLY A 54 -18.25 14.39 0.28
CA GLY A 54 -19.22 14.25 1.37
C GLY A 54 -18.58 13.78 2.69
N ALA A 55 -17.25 13.63 2.76
CA ALA A 55 -16.55 13.20 3.96
C ALA A 55 -16.64 14.25 5.07
N ALA A 56 -16.82 13.81 6.32
CA ALA A 56 -16.86 14.69 7.48
C ALA A 56 -15.45 15.18 7.85
N ARG A 57 -15.23 16.50 7.77
CA ARG A 57 -14.02 17.21 8.20
C ARG A 57 -14.02 17.51 9.70
N LEU A 58 -15.17 17.91 10.23
CA LEU A 58 -15.38 18.25 11.63
C LEU A 58 -16.76 17.80 12.08
N VAL A 59 -16.88 17.41 13.35
CA VAL A 59 -18.18 17.17 14.00
C VAL A 59 -18.25 17.96 15.29
N TYR A 60 -19.24 18.84 15.42
CA TYR A 60 -19.54 19.59 16.63
C TYR A 60 -20.55 18.87 17.52
N GLY A 61 -20.50 19.16 18.81
CA GLY A 61 -21.52 18.69 19.74
C GLY A 61 -21.58 17.16 19.93
N ALA A 62 -20.52 16.41 19.64
CA ALA A 62 -20.51 14.93 19.73
C ALA A 62 -21.09 14.37 21.04
N HIS A 63 -20.85 15.06 22.17
CA HIS A 63 -21.38 14.72 23.49
C HIS A 63 -22.92 14.79 23.60
N ALA A 64 -23.61 15.51 22.71
CA ALA A 64 -25.06 15.58 22.68
C ALA A 64 -25.69 14.43 21.87
N PHE A 65 -24.89 13.73 21.05
CA PHE A 65 -25.38 12.76 20.06
C PHE A 65 -24.92 11.33 20.33
N GLU A 66 -23.75 11.14 20.96
CA GLU A 66 -23.26 9.81 21.35
C GLU A 66 -23.01 9.76 22.87
N GLU A 67 -23.65 8.78 23.52
CA GLU A 67 -23.57 8.61 24.99
C GLU A 67 -22.14 8.35 25.49
N ALA A 68 -21.30 7.65 24.70
CA ALA A 68 -19.90 7.43 25.07
C ALA A 68 -19.12 8.76 25.18
N TYR A 69 -19.39 9.70 24.27
CA TYR A 69 -18.81 11.04 24.29
C TYR A 69 -19.39 11.85 25.45
N ARG A 70 -20.71 11.77 25.70
CA ARG A 70 -21.35 12.41 26.86
C ARG A 70 -20.74 11.98 28.19
N ARG A 71 -20.50 10.69 28.37
CA ARG A 71 -19.92 10.14 29.60
C ARG A 71 -18.46 10.54 29.74
N MET A 72 -17.69 10.47 28.67
CA MET A 72 -16.29 10.87 28.67
C MET A 72 -16.12 12.35 29.03
N SER A 73 -16.98 13.25 28.55
CA SER A 73 -16.92 14.67 28.94
C SER A 73 -17.35 14.96 30.39
N LEU A 74 -17.92 13.99 31.10
CA LEU A 74 -18.26 14.08 32.52
C LEU A 74 -17.38 13.15 33.39
N HIS A 75 -16.41 12.47 32.78
CA HIS A 75 -15.57 11.51 33.47
C HIS A 75 -14.66 12.23 34.49
N PRO A 76 -14.49 11.74 35.73
CA PRO A 76 -13.65 12.39 36.75
C PRO A 76 -12.20 12.63 36.35
N ARG A 77 -11.60 11.75 35.54
CA ARG A 77 -10.27 11.95 34.90
C ARG A 77 -10.19 13.12 33.91
N VAL A 78 -11.32 13.66 33.46
CA VAL A 78 -11.41 14.78 32.50
C VAL A 78 -11.92 16.04 33.20
N LEU A 79 -13.08 15.96 33.85
CA LEU A 79 -13.78 17.13 34.39
C LEU A 79 -13.16 17.68 35.69
N GLU A 80 -12.62 16.82 36.56
CA GLU A 80 -12.02 17.30 37.81
C GLU A 80 -10.72 18.09 37.61
N PRO A 81 -9.77 17.66 36.74
CA PRO A 81 -8.61 18.47 36.40
C PRO A 81 -9.00 19.85 35.88
N VAL A 82 -9.99 19.94 34.98
CA VAL A 82 -10.48 21.21 34.44
C VAL A 82 -11.02 22.12 35.54
N ARG A 83 -11.85 21.60 36.45
CA ARG A 83 -12.37 22.36 37.59
C ARG A 83 -11.25 22.82 38.52
N HIS A 84 -10.21 22.00 38.71
CA HIS A 84 -9.06 22.37 39.52
C HIS A 84 -8.24 23.49 38.86
N LEU A 85 -8.02 23.41 37.55
CA LEU A 85 -7.27 24.43 36.80
C LEU A 85 -7.98 25.78 36.74
N LEU A 86 -9.31 25.79 36.60
CA LEU A 86 -10.11 27.01 36.55
C LEU A 86 -10.55 27.52 37.93
N ASP A 87 -10.44 26.70 38.97
CA ASP A 87 -10.92 26.93 40.35
C ASP A 87 -12.39 27.38 40.43
N GLU A 88 -13.22 26.89 39.50
CA GLU A 88 -14.61 27.32 39.34
C GLU A 88 -15.53 26.18 38.86
N GLU A 89 -16.83 26.42 38.96
CA GLU A 89 -17.83 25.60 38.27
C GLU A 89 -17.75 25.86 36.76
N VAL A 90 -17.85 24.78 35.97
CA VAL A 90 -17.61 24.83 34.53
C VAL A 90 -18.79 24.30 33.72
N TYR A 91 -18.88 24.74 32.47
CA TYR A 91 -19.78 24.21 31.46
C TYR A 91 -19.00 23.89 30.18
N ILE A 92 -19.56 23.05 29.30
CA ILE A 92 -19.00 22.82 27.96
C ILE A 92 -19.40 23.98 27.08
N HIS A 93 -18.44 24.81 26.67
CA HIS A 93 -18.64 25.86 25.68
C HIS A 93 -18.80 25.28 24.28
N GLN A 94 -17.93 24.33 23.92
CA GLN A 94 -17.94 23.69 22.60
C GLN A 94 -17.27 22.31 22.69
N THR A 95 -17.72 21.36 21.87
CA THR A 95 -16.93 20.15 21.58
C THR A 95 -16.73 20.01 20.08
N ARG A 96 -15.54 19.61 19.67
CA ARG A 96 -15.16 19.47 18.26
C ARG A 96 -14.38 18.19 18.06
N LEU A 97 -14.83 17.32 17.17
CA LEU A 97 -14.12 16.13 16.76
C LEU A 97 -13.47 16.39 15.40
N ASN A 98 -12.16 16.16 15.32
CA ASN A 98 -11.34 16.49 14.16
C ASN A 98 -10.68 15.20 13.60
N PRO A 99 -11.40 14.43 12.77
CA PRO A 99 -10.89 13.26 12.08
C PRO A 99 -10.03 13.67 10.88
N LYS A 100 -8.71 13.65 11.07
CA LYS A 100 -7.76 13.98 10.00
C LYS A 100 -7.38 12.70 9.24
N MET A 101 -8.01 12.51 8.08
CA MET A 101 -7.82 11.31 7.25
C MET A 101 -6.39 11.19 6.74
N GLY A 102 -5.90 9.95 6.64
CA GLY A 102 -4.61 9.69 6.00
C GLY A 102 -4.60 10.10 4.53
N PHE A 103 -3.44 10.51 4.02
CA PHE A 103 -3.17 11.03 2.67
C PHE A 103 -3.89 12.33 2.27
N HIS A 104 -4.93 12.74 3.00
CA HIS A 104 -5.87 13.78 2.56
C HIS A 104 -6.18 14.82 3.65
N GLY A 105 -5.72 14.64 4.88
CA GLY A 105 -6.05 15.53 5.98
C GLY A 105 -5.36 16.89 5.85
N GLY A 106 -6.12 17.95 5.61
CA GLY A 106 -5.57 19.31 5.46
C GLY A 106 -4.94 19.89 6.73
N ALA A 107 -4.11 20.93 6.58
CA ALA A 107 -3.50 21.65 7.69
C ALA A 107 -4.54 22.39 8.56
N TRP A 108 -4.15 22.69 9.79
CA TRP A 108 -4.74 23.73 10.63
C TRP A 108 -3.68 24.81 10.84
N THR A 109 -3.95 26.02 10.37
CA THR A 109 -3.07 27.18 10.50
C THR A 109 -2.84 27.52 11.97
N TRP A 110 -1.76 28.25 12.27
CA TRP A 110 -1.44 28.64 13.64
C TRP A 110 -2.45 29.65 14.16
N HIS A 111 -3.04 29.40 15.33
CA HIS A 111 -4.11 30.24 15.89
C HIS A 111 -4.23 30.17 17.40
N GLN A 112 -5.07 31.06 17.94
CA GLN A 112 -5.63 31.03 19.30
C GLN A 112 -7.14 30.83 19.23
N ASP A 113 -7.65 29.76 19.86
CA ASP A 113 -9.09 29.47 19.86
C ASP A 113 -9.89 30.58 20.60
N PHE A 114 -9.33 31.14 21.66
CA PHE A 114 -9.97 32.24 22.41
C PHE A 114 -10.33 33.45 21.55
N GLY A 115 -9.51 33.81 20.55
CA GLY A 115 -9.78 34.98 19.70
C GLY A 115 -11.11 34.91 18.97
N THR A 116 -11.44 33.73 18.42
CA THR A 116 -12.74 33.49 17.80
C THR A 116 -13.87 33.55 18.82
N TRP A 117 -13.73 32.90 19.98
CA TRP A 117 -14.78 32.87 21.00
C TRP A 117 -15.05 34.25 21.61
N HIS A 118 -14.00 35.06 21.80
CA HIS A 118 -14.13 36.42 22.29
C HIS A 118 -14.92 37.30 21.32
N ARG A 119 -14.53 37.29 20.04
CA ARG A 119 -15.11 38.19 19.02
C ARG A 119 -16.47 37.75 18.53
N VAL A 120 -16.66 36.44 18.34
CA VAL A 120 -17.87 35.89 17.69
C VAL A 120 -18.89 35.43 18.72
N ASP A 121 -18.46 34.79 19.81
CA ASP A 121 -19.38 34.25 20.82
C ASP A 121 -19.55 35.17 22.03
N GLY A 122 -18.75 36.24 22.12
CA GLY A 122 -18.75 37.16 23.25
C GLY A 122 -18.20 36.53 24.54
N MET A 123 -17.22 35.62 24.45
CA MET A 123 -16.52 35.08 25.62
C MET A 123 -15.69 36.19 26.28
N PRO A 124 -15.93 36.56 27.55
CA PRO A 124 -15.30 37.75 28.14
C PRO A 124 -13.77 37.68 28.30
N ALA A 125 -13.26 36.55 28.78
CA ALA A 125 -11.85 36.37 29.12
C ALA A 125 -11.35 34.97 28.70
N PRO A 126 -10.04 34.75 28.58
CA PRO A 126 -9.45 33.44 28.26
C PRO A 126 -9.49 32.46 29.46
N HIS A 127 -10.61 32.41 30.18
CA HIS A 127 -10.84 31.57 31.36
C HIS A 127 -11.52 30.25 30.93
N CYS A 128 -10.83 29.50 30.07
CA CYS A 128 -11.31 28.28 29.44
C CYS A 128 -10.16 27.26 29.28
N VAL A 129 -10.46 25.97 29.44
CA VAL A 129 -9.51 24.86 29.20
C VAL A 129 -9.98 24.05 28.01
N MET A 130 -9.13 23.95 27.00
CA MET A 130 -9.29 23.04 25.87
C MET A 130 -8.73 21.67 26.26
N THR A 131 -9.61 20.68 26.39
CA THR A 131 -9.21 19.31 26.72
C THR A 131 -9.23 18.44 25.48
N THR A 132 -8.13 17.76 25.17
CA THR A 132 -8.04 16.83 24.03
C THR A 132 -8.14 15.39 24.50
N VAL A 133 -8.77 14.54 23.70
CA VAL A 133 -8.77 13.08 23.87
C VAL A 133 -8.36 12.46 22.54
N PHE A 134 -7.28 11.69 22.55
CA PHE A 134 -6.77 11.03 21.35
C PHE A 134 -7.59 9.77 21.08
N LEU A 135 -8.23 9.72 19.92
CA LEU A 135 -8.97 8.54 19.49
C LEU A 135 -8.08 7.59 18.70
N ASP A 136 -7.11 8.10 17.93
CA ASP A 136 -6.10 7.28 17.24
C ASP A 136 -4.74 7.42 17.93
N ASP A 137 -3.79 6.54 17.62
CA ASP A 137 -2.40 6.73 18.06
C ASP A 137 -1.83 7.93 17.30
N ILE A 138 -1.17 8.85 18.01
CA ILE A 138 -0.68 10.09 17.44
C ILE A 138 0.84 10.11 17.57
N SER A 139 1.50 10.30 16.44
CA SER A 139 2.95 10.41 16.33
C SER A 139 3.29 11.51 15.34
N ALA A 140 4.55 11.87 15.24
CA ALA A 140 5.05 12.85 14.27
C ALA A 140 4.54 12.61 12.84
N VAL A 141 4.33 11.34 12.44
CA VAL A 141 3.97 11.00 11.05
C VAL A 141 2.52 11.31 10.67
N ASN A 142 1.56 11.27 11.61
CA ASN A 142 0.14 11.48 11.30
C ASN A 142 -0.39 12.86 11.71
N SER A 143 0.51 13.86 11.73
CA SER A 143 0.21 15.27 12.01
C SER A 143 -0.29 15.48 13.45
N PRO A 144 0.60 15.46 14.46
CA PRO A 144 0.23 15.75 15.84
C PRO A 144 -0.26 17.18 16.00
N LEU A 145 -0.91 17.47 17.12
CA LEU A 145 -1.19 18.85 17.51
C LEU A 145 0.12 19.50 17.94
N LEU A 146 0.52 20.57 17.25
CA LEU A 146 1.67 21.39 17.60
C LEU A 146 1.21 22.53 18.49
N ILE A 147 1.93 22.77 19.58
CA ILE A 147 1.70 23.88 20.51
C ILE A 147 3.00 24.64 20.74
N ILE A 148 2.90 25.90 21.16
CA ILE A 148 4.04 26.67 21.69
C ILE A 148 3.80 26.87 23.19
N PRO A 149 4.35 26.02 24.07
CA PRO A 149 4.15 26.14 25.50
C PRO A 149 4.66 27.50 26.02
N GLY A 150 3.88 28.14 26.89
CA GLY A 150 4.15 29.48 27.43
C GLY A 150 3.57 30.62 26.59
N SER A 151 3.17 30.36 25.35
CA SER A 151 2.67 31.41 24.45
C SER A 151 1.34 32.03 24.91
N GLN A 152 0.61 31.42 25.84
CA GLN A 152 -0.62 31.97 26.40
C GLN A 152 -0.39 33.30 27.12
N HIS A 153 0.82 33.52 27.64
CA HIS A 153 1.24 34.76 28.29
C HIS A 153 1.50 35.90 27.30
N PHE A 154 1.53 35.61 26.00
CA PHE A 154 1.79 36.60 24.95
C PHE A 154 0.57 37.46 24.59
N GLY A 155 -0.57 37.23 25.26
CA GLY A 155 -1.81 37.95 25.03
C GLY A 155 -2.57 37.45 23.80
N LEU A 156 -3.74 38.04 23.56
CA LEU A 156 -4.56 37.73 22.40
C LEU A 156 -3.99 38.45 21.16
N ARG A 157 -3.76 37.72 20.07
CA ARG A 157 -3.37 38.27 18.76
C ARG A 157 -4.55 38.13 17.81
N ASP A 158 -5.22 39.25 17.56
CA ASP A 158 -6.49 39.27 16.84
C ASP A 158 -6.45 40.18 15.59
N GLU A 159 -5.25 40.58 15.16
CA GLU A 159 -5.03 41.53 14.07
C GLU A 159 -5.20 40.93 12.66
N VAL A 160 -5.16 39.60 12.51
CA VAL A 160 -5.28 38.94 11.21
C VAL A 160 -6.72 38.48 10.98
N ALA A 161 -7.30 38.82 9.83
CA ALA A 161 -8.64 38.41 9.45
C ALA A 161 -8.72 36.88 9.26
N PRO A 162 -9.86 36.24 9.57
CA PRO A 162 -10.02 34.81 9.30
C PRO A 162 -9.86 34.51 7.81
N GLU A 163 -9.07 33.50 7.48
CA GLU A 163 -8.86 33.06 6.09
C GLU A 163 -10.20 32.56 5.51
N ALA A 164 -10.57 33.08 4.32
CA ALA A 164 -11.89 32.86 3.71
C ALA A 164 -12.17 31.39 3.35
N ASP A 165 -11.13 30.55 3.33
CA ASP A 165 -11.20 29.16 2.89
C ASP A 165 -11.39 28.14 4.01
N ASN A 166 -11.32 28.54 5.29
CA ASN A 166 -11.56 27.66 6.43
C ASN A 166 -13.03 27.23 6.51
N VAL A 167 -13.31 26.03 5.98
CA VAL A 167 -14.65 25.45 5.90
C VAL A 167 -15.21 25.23 7.31
N GLY A 168 -16.30 25.93 7.66
CA GLY A 168 -17.14 25.62 8.81
C GLY A 168 -16.54 25.89 10.21
N TYR A 169 -15.36 26.49 10.32
CA TYR A 169 -14.80 26.98 11.58
C TYR A 169 -14.06 28.30 11.35
N VAL A 170 -14.50 29.36 12.03
CA VAL A 170 -13.83 30.66 11.97
C VAL A 170 -12.58 30.58 12.83
N VAL A 171 -11.42 30.68 12.21
CA VAL A 171 -10.13 30.71 12.90
C VAL A 171 -9.51 32.08 12.72
N MET A 172 -9.22 32.75 13.84
CA MET A 172 -8.39 33.95 13.86
C MET A 172 -6.93 33.51 13.77
N GLU A 173 -6.37 33.59 12.57
CA GLU A 173 -5.00 33.13 12.34
C GLU A 173 -3.98 34.07 13.00
N ILE A 174 -2.80 33.54 13.28
CA ILE A 174 -1.65 34.33 13.69
C ILE A 174 -0.72 34.41 12.49
N ASP A 175 -0.23 35.62 12.20
CA ASP A 175 0.66 35.82 11.08
C ASP A 175 1.98 35.05 11.28
N LYS A 176 2.55 34.58 10.17
CA LYS A 176 3.73 33.71 10.17
C LYS A 176 4.93 34.33 10.89
N ARG A 177 5.07 35.66 10.85
CA ARG A 177 6.16 36.37 11.52
C ARG A 177 5.99 36.27 13.04
N THR A 178 4.80 36.56 13.57
CA THR A 178 4.52 36.41 15.00
C THR A 178 4.73 34.96 15.47
N VAL A 179 4.35 33.96 14.66
CA VAL A 179 4.61 32.54 14.99
C VAL A 179 6.12 32.26 15.05
N ALA A 180 6.91 32.76 14.10
CA ALA A 180 8.36 32.61 14.10
C ALA A 180 9.00 33.27 15.33
N GLU A 181 8.62 34.51 15.66
CA GLU A 181 9.12 35.23 16.84
C GLU A 181 8.77 34.49 18.15
N LEU A 182 7.62 33.82 18.21
CA LEU A 182 7.25 33.00 19.37
C LEU A 182 8.06 31.70 19.42
N ALA A 183 8.26 31.04 18.29
CA ALA A 183 9.00 29.79 18.18
C ALA A 183 10.51 29.94 18.47
N GLU A 184 11.08 31.12 18.21
CA GLU A 184 12.46 31.46 18.59
C GLU A 184 12.63 31.55 20.11
N ARG A 185 11.58 31.99 20.81
CA ARG A 185 11.63 32.24 22.26
C ARG A 185 11.17 31.05 23.10
N MET A 186 10.29 30.24 22.54
CA MET A 186 9.64 29.10 23.20
C MET A 186 9.57 27.95 22.20
N PRO A 187 10.03 26.75 22.58
CA PRO A 187 10.09 25.62 21.65
C PRO A 187 8.68 25.19 21.23
N ILE A 188 8.55 24.78 19.96
CA ILE A 188 7.34 24.09 19.51
C ILE A 188 7.35 22.67 20.09
N ARG A 189 6.22 22.26 20.68
CA ARG A 189 6.02 20.90 21.19
C ARG A 189 4.94 20.20 20.40
N ALA A 190 5.26 19.02 19.85
CA ALA A 190 4.27 18.10 19.32
C ALA A 190 3.66 17.27 20.46
N LEU A 191 2.33 17.13 20.46
CA LEU A 191 1.63 16.24 21.40
C LEU A 191 1.44 14.87 20.76
N GLU A 192 2.27 13.92 21.17
CA GLU A 192 2.34 12.55 20.65
C GLU A 192 2.07 11.54 21.76
N GLY A 193 1.33 10.49 21.44
CA GLY A 193 1.00 9.44 22.40
C GLY A 193 -0.02 8.45 21.84
N PRO A 194 -0.20 7.31 22.53
CA PRO A 194 -1.18 6.31 22.13
C PRO A 194 -2.60 6.87 22.25
N ALA A 195 -3.55 6.20 21.60
CA ALA A 195 -4.96 6.46 21.81
C ALA A 195 -5.32 6.39 23.31
N GLY A 196 -6.12 7.34 23.75
CA GLY A 196 -6.45 7.53 25.17
C GLY A 196 -5.55 8.51 25.91
N SER A 197 -4.55 9.07 25.23
CA SER A 197 -3.82 10.24 25.71
C SER A 197 -4.73 11.46 25.81
N VAL A 198 -4.52 12.27 26.85
CA VAL A 198 -5.31 13.48 27.15
C VAL A 198 -4.39 14.67 27.39
N ALA A 199 -4.71 15.80 26.74
CA ALA A 199 -4.05 17.08 27.03
C ALA A 199 -5.04 18.09 27.60
N PHE A 200 -4.61 18.88 28.59
CA PHE A 200 -5.31 20.08 29.06
C PHE A 200 -4.53 21.29 28.59
N LEU A 201 -5.14 22.10 27.74
CA LEU A 201 -4.50 23.22 27.04
C LEU A 201 -5.21 24.53 27.37
N HIS A 202 -4.43 25.57 27.61
CA HIS A 202 -4.96 26.91 27.79
C HIS A 202 -5.58 27.41 26.47
N CYS A 203 -6.78 28.00 26.50
CA CYS A 203 -7.49 28.42 25.28
C CYS A 203 -6.78 29.51 24.45
N ASN A 204 -5.80 30.17 25.04
CA ASN A 204 -4.96 31.19 24.41
C ASN A 204 -3.55 30.67 24.00
N ILE A 205 -3.29 29.37 24.12
CA ILE A 205 -2.04 28.78 23.62
C ILE A 205 -2.03 28.81 22.09
N VAL A 206 -0.88 29.14 21.50
CA VAL A 206 -0.69 29.17 20.05
C VAL A 206 -0.49 27.73 19.59
N HIS A 207 -1.34 27.29 18.67
CA HIS A 207 -1.33 25.91 18.21
C HIS A 207 -1.75 25.76 16.75
N GLY A 208 -1.36 24.64 16.14
CA GLY A 208 -1.61 24.32 14.74
C GLY A 208 -1.33 22.83 14.44
N SER A 209 -1.52 22.40 13.20
CA SER A 209 -1.08 21.07 12.75
C SER A 209 -0.82 21.03 11.25
N ALA A 210 0.28 20.41 10.82
CA ALA A 210 0.65 20.21 9.42
C ALA A 210 -0.34 19.28 8.68
N PRO A 211 -0.43 19.20 7.35
CA PRO A 211 -1.25 18.19 6.67
C PRO A 211 -0.88 16.74 7.08
N ASN A 212 -1.84 15.82 7.05
CA ASN A 212 -1.61 14.40 7.30
C ASN A 212 -1.37 13.69 5.97
N VAL A 213 -0.09 13.53 5.63
CA VAL A 213 0.36 12.84 4.41
C VAL A 213 0.52 11.33 4.61
N SER A 214 0.51 10.85 5.86
CA SER A 214 0.64 9.43 6.19
C SER A 214 -0.60 8.61 5.84
N PRO A 215 -0.51 7.27 5.74
CA PRO A 215 -1.69 6.41 5.61
C PRO A 215 -2.58 6.40 6.87
N TYR A 216 -2.06 6.84 8.01
CA TYR A 216 -2.72 6.66 9.30
C TYR A 216 -3.68 7.82 9.58
N ARG A 217 -4.92 7.52 9.93
CA ARG A 217 -5.87 8.55 10.39
C ARG A 217 -5.43 9.10 11.74
N ARG A 218 -5.69 10.39 11.96
CA ARG A 218 -5.54 11.05 13.25
C ARG A 218 -6.86 11.68 13.70
N ALA A 219 -7.59 11.03 14.58
CA ALA A 219 -8.78 11.60 15.22
C ALA A 219 -8.44 12.15 16.62
N ILE A 220 -8.66 13.46 16.80
CA ILE A 220 -8.59 14.13 18.12
C ILE A 220 -9.97 14.70 18.42
N TRP A 221 -10.47 14.42 19.63
CA TRP A 221 -11.68 15.05 20.15
C TRP A 221 -11.34 16.15 21.14
N TYR A 222 -11.90 17.33 20.96
CA TYR A 222 -11.70 18.52 21.78
C TYR A 222 -12.97 18.79 22.60
N ILE A 223 -12.78 19.06 23.88
CA ILE A 223 -13.81 19.44 24.85
C ILE A 223 -13.38 20.75 25.49
N ASN A 224 -14.06 21.83 25.13
CA ASN A 224 -13.70 23.18 25.55
C ASN A 224 -14.60 23.57 26.72
N TYR A 225 -14.04 23.59 27.93
CA TYR A 225 -14.74 23.93 29.16
C TYR A 225 -14.45 25.36 29.57
N SER A 226 -15.50 26.14 29.82
CA SER A 226 -15.36 27.51 30.33
C SER A 226 -15.94 27.61 31.74
N ALA A 227 -15.40 28.51 32.55
CA ALA A 227 -16.01 28.87 33.83
C ALA A 227 -17.42 29.42 33.59
N VAL A 228 -18.38 29.07 34.44
CA VAL A 228 -19.78 29.54 34.32
C VAL A 228 -19.87 31.06 34.44
N THR A 229 -18.97 31.68 35.22
CA THR A 229 -18.83 33.13 35.33
C THR A 229 -18.32 33.79 34.04
N ASN A 230 -17.59 33.03 33.21
CA ASN A 230 -17.02 33.44 31.92
C ASN A 230 -17.89 32.99 30.73
N ALA A 231 -19.20 32.90 30.94
CA ALA A 231 -20.15 32.43 29.92
C ALA A 231 -20.15 33.31 28.66
N ALA A 232 -19.96 32.66 27.50
CA ALA A 232 -20.07 33.30 26.18
C ALA A 232 -21.56 33.48 25.79
N ARG A 233 -22.07 34.70 25.91
CA ARG A 233 -23.52 35.00 25.81
C ARG A 233 -23.99 35.41 24.40
N GLY A 234 -23.09 35.49 23.43
CA GLY A 234 -23.41 35.82 22.05
C GLY A 234 -24.41 34.82 21.44
N THR A 235 -25.21 35.28 20.49
CA THR A 235 -26.28 34.48 19.87
C THR A 235 -26.10 34.26 18.37
N ASP A 236 -24.97 34.72 17.81
CA ASP A 236 -24.77 34.79 16.36
C ASP A 236 -24.48 33.41 15.74
N ARG A 237 -23.96 32.45 16.52
CA ARG A 237 -23.69 31.08 16.08
C ARG A 237 -24.63 30.07 16.71
N ALA A 238 -24.84 28.95 15.99
CA ALA A 238 -25.67 27.84 16.45
C ALA A 238 -25.15 27.22 17.76
N TRP A 239 -26.05 26.53 18.49
CA TRP A 239 -25.74 26.00 19.83
C TRP A 239 -24.55 25.02 19.85
N HIS A 240 -24.33 24.26 18.78
CA HIS A 240 -23.24 23.29 18.70
C HIS A 240 -21.86 23.96 18.50
N LEU A 241 -21.85 25.23 18.04
CA LEU A 241 -20.67 26.09 17.93
C LEU A 241 -20.50 26.98 19.17
N ASN A 242 -21.59 27.49 19.75
CA ASN A 242 -21.60 28.27 20.98
C ASN A 242 -22.70 27.76 21.92
N ASN A 243 -22.34 26.85 22.83
CA ASN A 243 -23.30 26.30 23.77
C ASN A 243 -23.69 27.36 24.82
N ARG A 244 -25.00 27.49 25.04
CA ARG A 244 -25.60 28.45 25.98
C ARG A 244 -26.23 27.77 27.20
N ASP A 245 -26.07 26.45 27.32
CA ASP A 245 -26.35 25.75 28.57
C ASP A 245 -25.18 25.94 29.54
N PHE A 246 -25.33 26.90 30.44
CA PHE A 246 -24.35 27.22 31.47
C PHE A 246 -24.60 26.45 32.77
N THR A 247 -25.39 25.37 32.73
CA THR A 247 -25.63 24.53 33.89
C THR A 247 -24.29 23.96 34.38
N PRO A 248 -23.89 24.21 35.65
CA PRO A 248 -22.67 23.67 36.20
C PRO A 248 -22.57 22.15 36.04
N LEU A 249 -21.50 21.67 35.41
CA LEU A 249 -21.30 20.24 35.18
C LEU A 249 -20.93 19.53 36.49
N ARG A 250 -21.36 18.28 36.59
CA ARG A 250 -21.08 17.39 37.72
C ARG A 250 -20.32 16.17 37.21
N PRO A 251 -19.19 15.79 37.84
CA PRO A 251 -18.51 14.57 37.48
C PRO A 251 -19.41 13.37 37.76
N LEU A 252 -19.28 12.34 36.92
CA LEU A 252 -19.87 11.03 37.20
C LEU A 252 -19.20 10.43 38.45
N ALA A 253 -19.87 9.48 39.11
CA ALA A 253 -19.25 8.78 40.24
C ALA A 253 -17.97 8.03 39.79
N ASP A 254 -16.96 8.01 40.66
CA ASP A 254 -15.60 7.46 40.37
C ASP A 254 -15.64 5.92 40.14
N ASP A 255 -16.72 5.26 40.56
CA ASP A 255 -17.07 3.86 40.33
C ASP A 255 -17.95 3.65 39.08
N SER A 256 -17.82 4.52 38.06
CA SER A 256 -18.48 4.37 36.76
C SER A 256 -17.95 3.19 35.91
N ALA A 257 -17.61 2.08 36.59
CA ALA A 257 -17.68 0.73 36.07
C ALA A 257 -19.01 0.55 35.32
N ARG A 258 -19.05 0.33 34.02
CA ARG A 258 -18.00 0.28 33.02
C ARG A 258 -18.50 1.06 31.81
N LEU A 259 -17.62 1.78 31.11
CA LEU A 259 -17.86 2.07 29.69
C LEU A 259 -18.22 0.76 28.94
N GLU A 260 -17.67 -0.38 29.40
CA GLU A 260 -17.98 -1.75 28.96
C GLU A 260 -19.41 -2.25 29.29
N GLU A 261 -20.09 -1.80 30.35
CA GLU A 261 -21.38 -2.37 30.81
C GLU A 261 -22.53 -1.85 29.95
N VAL A 262 -22.46 -0.58 29.56
CA VAL A 262 -23.39 0.02 28.57
C VAL A 262 -23.15 -0.56 27.18
N LEU A 263 -21.91 -0.92 26.85
CA LEU A 263 -21.55 -1.56 25.59
C LEU A 263 -22.01 -3.04 25.53
N GLN A 264 -21.87 -3.79 26.63
CA GLN A 264 -22.35 -5.16 26.76
C GLN A 264 -23.88 -5.25 26.74
N GLN A 265 -24.58 -4.33 27.41
CA GLN A 265 -26.05 -4.28 27.39
C GLN A 265 -26.62 -3.96 25.99
N ARG A 266 -25.90 -3.17 25.17
CA ARG A 266 -26.31 -2.88 23.78
C ARG A 266 -25.93 -4.00 22.80
N ALA A 267 -24.79 -4.66 22.99
CA ALA A 267 -24.44 -5.86 22.22
C ALA A 267 -25.44 -7.00 22.48
N ALA A 268 -25.88 -7.17 23.74
CA ALA A 268 -26.94 -8.10 24.09
C ALA A 268 -28.31 -7.71 23.50
N GLY A 269 -28.64 -6.40 23.44
CA GLY A 269 -29.86 -5.91 22.79
C GLY A 269 -29.87 -6.06 21.27
N ALA A 270 -28.72 -5.89 20.61
CA ALA A 270 -28.56 -6.13 19.17
C ALA A 270 -28.59 -7.62 18.82
N LEU A 271 -28.01 -8.48 19.67
CA LEU A 271 -28.16 -9.94 19.58
C LEU A 271 -29.61 -10.38 19.82
N ALA A 272 -30.34 -9.72 20.73
CA ALA A 272 -31.76 -9.97 20.96
C ALA A 272 -32.65 -9.53 19.78
N GLN A 273 -32.35 -8.39 19.14
CA GLN A 273 -33.04 -7.96 17.90
C GLN A 273 -32.70 -8.84 16.69
N ALA A 274 -31.46 -9.31 16.59
CA ALA A 274 -31.05 -10.29 15.58
C ALA A 274 -31.72 -11.66 15.82
N ALA A 275 -31.89 -12.06 17.08
CA ALA A 275 -32.64 -13.25 17.46
C ALA A 275 -34.15 -13.10 17.21
N ASP A 276 -34.74 -11.92 17.41
CA ASP A 276 -36.15 -11.63 17.08
C ASP A 276 -36.40 -11.70 15.56
N HIS A 277 -35.45 -11.20 14.76
CA HIS A 277 -35.49 -11.29 13.30
C HIS A 277 -35.26 -12.71 12.77
N LEU A 278 -34.39 -13.51 13.43
CA LEU A 278 -34.23 -14.94 13.13
C LEU A 278 -35.46 -15.76 13.58
N GLY A 279 -36.11 -15.36 14.68
CA GLY A 279 -37.34 -15.98 15.20
C GLY A 279 -38.58 -15.72 14.33
N THR A 280 -38.63 -14.60 13.60
CA THR A 280 -39.74 -14.32 12.66
C THR A 280 -39.65 -15.16 11.37
N VAL A 281 -38.47 -15.69 11.04
CA VAL A 281 -38.23 -16.47 9.81
C VAL A 281 -38.38 -17.99 10.03
N VAL A 282 -38.36 -18.47 11.28
CA VAL A 282 -38.53 -19.90 11.60
C VAL A 282 -39.55 -20.07 12.73
N GLY A 283 -40.85 -20.14 12.41
CA GLY A 283 -41.82 -20.37 13.49
C GLY A 283 -43.32 -20.31 13.18
N GLY A 284 -43.76 -20.66 11.99
CA GLY A 284 -45.18 -20.96 11.78
C GLY A 284 -45.55 -22.29 12.45
N ARG A 285 -46.37 -22.21 13.52
CA ARG A 285 -47.07 -23.28 14.29
C ARG A 285 -46.34 -23.83 15.53
N LEU A 286 -46.70 -23.34 16.72
CA LEU A 286 -47.65 -23.95 17.67
C LEU A 286 -47.61 -23.20 19.01
N LEU A 287 -48.80 -22.88 19.52
CA LEU A 287 -49.06 -22.39 20.87
C LEU A 287 -48.79 -23.50 21.90
N GLU A 288 -48.14 -23.17 23.02
CA GLU A 288 -48.71 -23.25 24.39
C GLU A 288 -47.62 -23.01 25.46
N ASP A 289 -48.04 -22.38 26.56
CA ASP A 289 -47.33 -22.07 27.81
C ASP A 289 -46.35 -20.89 27.88
N SER A 290 -46.96 -19.70 27.98
CA SER A 290 -46.38 -18.51 28.60
C SER A 290 -46.58 -18.56 30.13
N ARG A 291 -45.52 -18.55 30.93
CA ARG A 291 -45.44 -17.93 32.28
C ARG A 291 -44.06 -18.12 32.95
N ALA A 292 -43.20 -17.11 32.82
CA ALA A 292 -42.29 -16.62 33.86
C ALA A 292 -41.52 -15.40 33.32
N VAL A 293 -42.13 -14.22 33.43
CA VAL A 293 -41.56 -12.92 33.09
C VAL A 293 -41.35 -12.18 34.41
N VAL A 294 -40.08 -11.80 34.64
CA VAL A 294 -39.59 -10.58 35.31
C VAL A 294 -40.07 -10.31 36.73
N ASP A 295 -39.12 -10.34 37.68
CA ASP A 295 -39.19 -9.40 38.80
C ASP A 295 -37.80 -9.01 39.35
N ALA A 296 -37.75 -7.75 39.77
CA ALA A 296 -36.80 -7.09 40.68
C ALA A 296 -35.37 -6.73 40.21
N ALA A 297 -35.24 -5.48 39.73
CA ALA A 297 -34.13 -4.60 40.08
C ALA A 297 -34.62 -3.59 41.14
N ALA A 298 -34.08 -3.65 42.37
CA ALA A 298 -34.01 -2.52 43.32
C ALA A 298 -33.33 -2.90 44.67
N LEU A 299 -32.47 -2.00 45.15
CA LEU A 299 -32.11 -1.69 46.56
C LEU A 299 -30.85 -2.31 47.22
N TRP A 300 -29.77 -1.50 47.18
CA TRP A 300 -29.03 -0.85 48.31
C TRP A 300 -28.14 -1.64 49.31
N VAL A 301 -26.85 -1.23 49.34
CA VAL A 301 -26.05 -0.71 50.49
C VAL A 301 -25.47 -1.66 51.58
N VAL A 302 -24.11 -1.61 51.66
CA VAL A 302 -23.17 -1.74 52.81
C VAL A 302 -22.96 -3.10 53.52
N GLY A 303 -21.68 -3.50 53.65
CA GLY A 303 -21.19 -4.20 54.85
C GLY A 303 -20.05 -5.21 54.69
N ALA A 304 -18.82 -4.76 54.97
CA ALA A 304 -17.77 -5.39 55.78
C ALA A 304 -17.17 -6.79 55.47
N GLU A 305 -15.84 -6.74 55.28
CA GLU A 305 -14.75 -7.50 55.95
C GLU A 305 -14.51 -9.02 55.75
N ASP A 306 -13.21 -9.26 55.49
CA ASP A 306 -12.32 -10.34 55.92
C ASP A 306 -12.12 -11.66 55.12
N GLN A 307 -10.84 -11.83 54.78
CA GLN A 307 -10.04 -13.00 54.39
C GLN A 307 -10.07 -14.16 55.44
N PRO A 308 -9.32 -15.29 55.29
CA PRO A 308 -8.74 -16.00 54.13
C PRO A 308 -8.93 -17.56 54.19
N ALA A 309 -8.27 -18.26 53.26
CA ALA A 309 -7.45 -19.47 53.49
C ALA A 309 -7.94 -20.86 52.99
N GLN A 310 -7.07 -21.43 52.13
CA GLN A 310 -6.48 -22.78 52.16
C GLN A 310 -7.26 -24.02 51.66
N ALA A 311 -6.87 -24.43 50.45
CA ALA A 311 -6.20 -25.70 50.09
C ALA A 311 -6.64 -27.05 50.70
N ARG A 312 -6.89 -28.02 49.81
CA ARG A 312 -6.46 -29.45 49.78
C ARG A 312 -7.13 -30.09 48.54
N GLU A 313 -6.42 -30.49 47.48
CA GLU A 313 -5.47 -31.62 47.33
C GLU A 313 -6.13 -33.00 47.54
N GLY A 314 -6.12 -33.84 46.50
CA GLY A 314 -6.32 -35.29 46.65
C GLY A 314 -6.90 -36.05 45.45
N ASP A 315 -6.02 -36.78 44.74
CA ASP A 315 -6.23 -37.93 43.84
C ASP A 315 -6.88 -37.71 42.45
N ARG A 316 -6.15 -37.69 41.32
CA ARG A 316 -5.14 -38.60 40.72
C ARG A 316 -5.59 -40.05 40.55
N LEU A 317 -5.75 -40.45 39.26
CA LEU A 317 -5.02 -41.51 38.53
C LEU A 317 -5.86 -41.81 37.27
N GLY A 318 -5.37 -41.55 36.06
CA GLY A 318 -4.28 -42.24 35.35
C GLY A 318 -4.90 -42.72 34.02
N ALA A 319 -4.27 -42.76 32.87
CA ALA A 319 -2.88 -42.98 32.50
C ALA A 319 -2.72 -42.53 31.03
N HIS A 320 -1.69 -41.75 30.70
CA HIS A 320 -0.48 -42.15 29.96
C HIS A 320 -0.70 -42.41 28.45
N GLY A 321 0.11 -41.87 27.54
CA GLY A 321 1.41 -41.22 27.67
C GLY A 321 2.30 -41.59 26.48
N ALA A 322 3.31 -40.74 26.24
CA ALA A 322 4.43 -40.88 25.30
C ALA A 322 4.08 -40.62 23.82
N GLY A 323 4.80 -39.77 23.10
CA GLY A 323 5.95 -38.90 23.38
C GLY A 323 6.03 -37.96 22.17
N LEU A 324 6.50 -36.73 22.35
CA LEU A 324 7.76 -36.27 21.75
C LEU A 324 8.19 -35.03 22.56
N GLN A 325 9.22 -35.24 23.38
CA GLN A 325 10.20 -34.23 23.72
C GLN A 325 11.12 -34.09 22.50
N GLY A 326 11.35 -32.85 22.07
CA GLY A 326 11.96 -32.44 20.80
C GLY A 326 10.92 -31.57 20.07
N ASP A 327 10.98 -30.24 20.00
CA ASP A 327 12.09 -29.32 20.15
C ASP A 327 11.55 -28.04 20.81
N VAL A 328 12.15 -27.65 21.94
CA VAL A 328 11.88 -26.35 22.62
C VAL A 328 13.14 -25.47 22.55
N GLU A 329 14.08 -25.79 21.66
CA GLU A 329 15.26 -24.99 21.36
C GLU A 329 15.42 -24.93 19.84
N GLU A 330 14.77 -23.97 19.17
CA GLU A 330 15.10 -23.45 17.82
C GLU A 330 14.06 -22.39 17.39
N LEU A 331 13.89 -21.34 18.18
CA LEU A 331 13.01 -20.20 17.86
C LEU A 331 13.71 -18.84 17.94
N SER A 332 15.02 -18.79 17.67
CA SER A 332 15.78 -17.53 17.65
C SER A 332 16.92 -17.58 16.62
N MET A 333 16.63 -17.37 15.34
CA MET A 333 17.70 -17.18 14.36
C MET A 333 18.21 -15.73 14.31
N LEU A 334 17.44 -14.77 14.83
CA LEU A 334 17.83 -13.36 14.95
C LEU A 334 17.80 -12.98 16.43
N GLU A 335 18.91 -12.47 16.94
CA GLU A 335 18.94 -11.78 18.23
C GLU A 335 18.49 -10.32 18.09
N MET A 336 18.68 -9.73 16.90
CA MET A 336 18.22 -8.38 16.56
C MET A 336 16.69 -8.31 16.42
N ASP A 337 16.10 -7.29 17.05
CA ASP A 337 14.68 -6.98 16.96
C ASP A 337 14.26 -6.63 15.52
N VAL A 338 13.17 -7.25 15.05
CA VAL A 338 12.58 -7.02 13.72
C VAL A 338 12.20 -5.55 13.50
N ASP A 339 11.79 -4.84 14.56
CA ASP A 339 11.43 -3.43 14.47
C ASP A 339 12.66 -2.55 14.15
N LYS A 340 13.87 -2.96 14.56
CA LYS A 340 15.13 -2.28 14.22
C LYS A 340 15.49 -2.47 12.74
N VAL A 341 15.25 -3.65 12.18
CA VAL A 341 15.42 -3.89 10.73
C VAL A 341 14.41 -3.07 9.94
N CYS A 342 13.14 -3.05 10.37
CA CYS A 342 12.09 -2.24 9.76
C CYS A 342 12.41 -0.74 9.83
N PHE A 343 13.01 -0.27 10.93
CA PHE A 343 13.47 1.11 11.06
C PHE A 343 14.49 1.47 9.98
N VAL A 344 15.53 0.64 9.78
CA VAL A 344 16.54 0.86 8.73
C VAL A 344 15.91 0.84 7.34
N VAL A 345 14.95 -0.06 7.08
CA VAL A 345 14.20 -0.12 5.81
C VAL A 345 13.40 1.17 5.57
N VAL A 346 12.60 1.58 6.55
CA VAL A 346 11.72 2.75 6.44
C VAL A 346 12.55 4.02 6.25
N LYS A 347 13.60 4.22 7.06
CA LYS A 347 14.47 5.39 6.98
C LYS A 347 15.27 5.45 5.69
N MET A 348 15.76 4.33 5.17
CA MET A 348 16.40 4.32 3.86
C MET A 348 15.40 4.63 2.73
N ARG A 349 14.13 4.22 2.85
CA ARG A 349 13.07 4.60 1.88
C ARG A 349 12.72 6.07 1.96
N GLU A 350 12.68 6.65 3.17
CA GLU A 350 12.54 8.09 3.38
C GLU A 350 13.70 8.86 2.73
N TYR A 351 14.95 8.41 2.91
CA TYR A 351 16.12 8.99 2.25
C TYR A 351 16.06 8.89 0.72
N GLU A 352 15.63 7.75 0.18
CA GLU A 352 15.41 7.57 -1.26
C GLU A 352 14.31 8.50 -1.81
N GLU A 353 13.28 8.82 -1.01
CA GLU A 353 12.17 9.73 -1.33
C GLU A 353 12.50 11.22 -1.15
N GLU A 354 13.34 11.62 -0.20
CA GLU A 354 13.85 13.01 -0.09
C GLU A 354 14.95 13.30 -1.12
N GLY A 355 15.75 12.27 -1.39
CA GLY A 355 16.48 12.09 -2.62
C GLY A 355 15.60 12.40 -3.84
N LEU A 356 14.28 12.20 -3.69
CA LEU A 356 13.23 12.36 -4.70
C LEU A 356 12.54 13.72 -4.84
N ILE A 357 12.79 14.62 -3.91
CA ILE A 357 12.09 15.90 -3.81
C ILE A 357 13.07 17.07 -3.98
N ARG A 358 14.28 16.93 -3.44
CA ARG A 358 15.34 17.93 -3.61
C ARG A 358 15.80 18.08 -5.05
N ALA A 359 15.92 16.92 -5.70
CA ALA A 359 16.29 16.93 -7.09
C ALA A 359 15.23 17.74 -7.86
N GLU A 360 13.95 17.71 -7.43
CA GLU A 360 12.74 18.35 -8.01
C GLU A 360 12.73 19.89 -7.93
N THR A 361 13.39 20.44 -6.92
CA THR A 361 13.44 21.88 -6.61
C THR A 361 14.60 22.60 -7.30
N ASP A 362 15.75 21.95 -7.52
CA ASP A 362 16.96 22.59 -8.05
C ASP A 362 16.93 22.92 -9.58
N ASP A 363 15.98 22.38 -10.37
CA ASP A 363 15.86 22.76 -11.80
C ASP A 363 14.91 23.94 -12.08
N GLU A 364 14.25 24.50 -11.07
CA GLU A 364 13.31 25.63 -11.25
C GLU A 364 13.93 27.02 -10.98
N GLU A 365 15.13 27.12 -10.38
CA GLU A 365 15.74 28.41 -10.04
C GLU A 365 16.81 28.97 -11.02
N SER A 366 17.18 28.26 -12.10
CA SER A 366 18.24 28.74 -13.00
C SER A 366 17.74 29.45 -14.27
N SER A 367 16.90 30.48 -14.16
CA SER A 367 16.77 31.47 -15.23
C SER A 367 16.22 32.79 -14.71
N LEU A 368 16.94 33.88 -15.00
CA LEU A 368 16.67 35.32 -14.77
C LEU A 368 17.48 35.93 -13.61
N ASP A 369 18.71 36.39 -13.84
CA ASP A 369 18.99 37.75 -14.33
C ASP A 369 20.52 38.01 -14.45
N GLU A 370 20.97 38.33 -15.67
CA GLU A 370 22.22 39.05 -15.94
C GLU A 370 21.90 40.56 -15.95
N GLN A 371 22.61 41.36 -15.14
CA GLN A 371 23.22 42.69 -15.44
C GLN A 371 23.17 43.68 -14.26
N ALA A 372 24.30 43.86 -13.57
CA ALA A 372 25.08 45.12 -13.50
C ALA A 372 26.21 45.02 -12.44
N GLU A 373 27.46 44.96 -12.90
CA GLU A 373 28.72 45.23 -12.17
C GLU A 373 28.85 46.76 -11.94
N GLU A 374 29.51 47.30 -10.91
CA GLU A 374 30.97 47.52 -10.67
C GLU A 374 31.01 48.51 -9.45
N GLU A 375 31.97 48.59 -8.52
CA GLU A 375 33.40 48.83 -8.68
C GLU A 375 34.15 48.73 -7.32
N LEU A 376 35.48 48.63 -7.42
CA LEU A 376 36.52 48.24 -6.44
C LEU A 376 36.95 49.31 -5.40
N GLY A 377 37.67 48.88 -4.34
CA GLY A 377 38.86 49.65 -3.88
C GLY A 377 39.37 49.54 -2.41
N SER A 378 40.44 48.75 -2.23
CA SER A 378 41.67 49.00 -1.42
C SER A 378 41.68 49.14 0.14
N ALA A 379 42.30 48.14 0.78
CA ALA A 379 43.56 48.10 1.56
C ALA A 379 43.86 49.00 2.80
N GLU A 380 44.23 48.28 3.89
CA GLU A 380 45.33 48.48 4.87
C GLU A 380 45.20 49.31 6.18
N GLU A 381 45.16 48.55 7.29
CA GLU A 381 46.03 48.53 8.49
C GLU A 381 45.92 49.51 9.71
N PHE A 382 45.82 48.83 10.87
CA PHE A 382 46.25 49.12 12.26
C PHE A 382 45.47 50.05 13.22
N GLY A 383 45.08 49.45 14.37
CA GLY A 383 44.96 50.13 15.67
C GLY A 383 43.98 49.45 16.64
N ALA A 384 44.51 48.73 17.64
CA ALA A 384 43.72 48.15 18.74
C ALA A 384 43.32 49.22 19.78
N THR A 385 42.06 49.16 20.25
CA THR A 385 41.62 49.25 21.68
C THR A 385 40.09 49.09 21.76
N ASP A 386 39.67 48.11 22.58
CA ASP A 386 38.50 48.01 23.46
C ASP A 386 37.03 48.30 23.01
N GLU A 387 36.18 47.37 23.46
CA GLU A 387 34.71 47.41 23.72
C GLU A 387 33.69 47.09 22.59
N ASP A 388 32.74 46.23 23.00
CA ASP A 388 31.41 45.86 22.44
C ASP A 388 31.25 44.91 21.24
N GLY A 389 30.49 43.83 21.51
CA GLY A 389 29.38 43.32 20.69
C GLY A 389 29.67 42.59 19.37
N GLY A 390 29.31 41.30 19.30
CA GLY A 390 29.14 40.60 18.03
C GLY A 390 29.32 39.10 18.14
N GLU A 391 28.21 38.37 18.16
CA GLU A 391 28.11 36.91 18.16
C GLU A 391 28.74 36.29 16.91
N GLU A 392 29.35 35.12 17.12
CA GLU A 392 29.80 34.21 16.07
C GLU A 392 28.61 33.77 15.21
N GLU A 393 28.61 34.14 13.93
CA GLU A 393 27.79 33.44 12.93
C GLU A 393 28.40 32.05 12.68
N ALA A 394 27.83 31.04 13.34
CA ALA A 394 27.90 29.65 12.92
C ALA A 394 27.08 29.45 11.63
N PRO A 395 27.51 28.58 10.70
CA PRO A 395 26.87 28.45 9.39
C PRO A 395 25.46 27.87 9.53
N ALA A 396 24.52 28.45 8.79
CA ALA A 396 23.13 28.00 8.71
C ALA A 396 23.05 26.54 8.24
N GLU A 397 22.47 25.68 9.09
CA GLU A 397 22.10 24.30 8.74
C GLU A 397 21.02 24.33 7.66
N THR A 398 21.46 24.09 6.43
CA THR A 398 20.58 23.64 5.35
C THR A 398 20.22 22.19 5.66
N ALA A 399 18.94 21.87 5.79
CA ALA A 399 18.45 20.54 6.12
C ALA A 399 18.70 19.56 4.96
N SER A 400 19.96 19.15 4.73
CA SER A 400 20.41 18.29 3.64
C SER A 400 19.97 16.84 3.84
N GLY A 401 19.85 16.06 2.75
CA GLY A 401 19.56 14.62 2.83
C GLY A 401 20.62 13.87 3.66
N ASP A 402 21.77 14.50 3.91
CA ASP A 402 22.79 13.99 4.81
C ASP A 402 22.25 13.78 6.23
N GLY A 403 21.25 14.54 6.69
CA GLY A 403 20.66 14.38 8.03
C GLY A 403 20.01 13.01 8.27
N ILE A 404 19.30 12.46 7.29
CA ILE A 404 18.69 11.12 7.39
C ILE A 404 19.79 10.04 7.35
N LEU A 405 20.81 10.20 6.51
CA LEU A 405 21.95 9.28 6.48
C LEU A 405 22.79 9.35 7.76
N GLU A 406 22.93 10.52 8.37
CA GLU A 406 23.63 10.74 9.63
C GLU A 406 22.84 10.13 10.80
N GLU A 407 21.51 10.27 10.80
CA GLU A 407 20.59 9.63 11.75
C GLU A 407 20.67 8.11 11.62
N LEU A 408 20.59 7.58 10.40
CA LEU A 408 20.74 6.15 10.11
C LEU A 408 22.12 5.63 10.49
N ALA A 409 23.19 6.37 10.17
CA ALA A 409 24.55 5.95 10.48
C ALA A 409 24.77 5.91 11.99
N THR A 410 24.19 6.87 12.70
CA THR A 410 24.21 6.93 14.17
C THR A 410 23.36 5.81 14.79
N PHE A 411 22.20 5.51 14.22
CA PHE A 411 21.38 4.37 14.65
C PHE A 411 22.15 3.05 14.51
N VAL A 412 22.73 2.78 13.32
CA VAL A 412 23.49 1.55 13.08
C VAL A 412 24.72 1.46 13.97
N ARG A 413 25.44 2.56 14.22
CA ARG A 413 26.59 2.59 15.15
C ARG A 413 26.20 2.34 16.62
N ASN A 414 24.96 2.63 17.00
CA ASN A 414 24.44 2.44 18.36
C ASN A 414 23.81 1.05 18.58
N LEU A 415 23.65 0.24 17.52
CA LEU A 415 23.35 -1.18 17.66
C LEU A 415 24.53 -1.89 18.32
N ASP A 416 24.25 -2.94 19.09
CA ASP A 416 25.35 -3.75 19.63
C ASP A 416 26.08 -4.52 18.51
N GLU A 417 27.25 -5.07 18.86
CA GLU A 417 28.14 -5.72 17.88
C GLU A 417 27.45 -6.90 17.17
N GLU A 418 26.64 -7.66 17.89
CA GLU A 418 25.92 -8.82 17.36
C GLU A 418 24.79 -8.38 16.42
N GLU A 419 24.05 -7.33 16.77
CA GLU A 419 23.00 -6.73 15.92
C GLU A 419 23.57 -6.14 14.63
N GLN A 420 24.74 -5.49 14.68
CA GLN A 420 25.40 -4.97 13.47
C GLN A 420 25.86 -6.10 12.54
N ILE A 421 26.38 -7.19 13.10
CA ILE A 421 26.78 -8.39 12.36
C ILE A 421 25.56 -9.03 11.69
N GLU A 422 24.45 -9.16 12.40
CA GLU A 422 23.20 -9.71 11.87
C GLU A 422 22.61 -8.84 10.76
N LEU A 423 22.63 -7.51 10.91
CA LEU A 423 22.15 -6.59 9.88
C LEU A 423 22.97 -6.67 8.59
N VAL A 424 24.29 -6.88 8.69
CA VAL A 424 25.18 -7.13 7.54
C VAL A 424 24.89 -8.49 6.89
N ALA A 425 24.73 -9.55 7.69
CA ALA A 425 24.41 -10.88 7.18
C ALA A 425 23.05 -10.92 6.47
N LEU A 426 22.02 -10.25 7.03
CA LEU A 426 20.70 -10.08 6.42
C LEU A 426 20.78 -9.34 5.08
N ALA A 427 21.54 -8.25 5.00
CA ALA A 427 21.72 -7.51 3.75
C ALA A 427 22.39 -8.36 2.67
N TRP A 428 23.35 -9.22 3.02
CA TRP A 428 24.01 -10.14 2.08
C TRP A 428 23.10 -11.28 1.62
N MET A 429 22.28 -11.83 2.51
CA MET A 429 21.25 -12.81 2.12
C MET A 429 20.21 -12.19 1.19
N GLY A 430 19.74 -10.97 1.47
CA GLY A 430 18.80 -10.25 0.60
C GLY A 430 19.38 -9.90 -0.77
N ARG A 431 20.69 -9.73 -0.86
CA ARG A 431 21.42 -9.56 -2.11
C ARG A 431 21.66 -10.89 -2.86
N GLY A 432 21.51 -12.02 -2.16
CA GLY A 432 21.71 -13.37 -2.70
C GLY A 432 23.16 -13.84 -2.69
N ASP A 433 24.00 -13.32 -1.79
CA ASP A 433 25.40 -13.79 -1.65
C ASP A 433 25.51 -15.10 -0.85
N TYR A 434 24.49 -15.38 -0.03
CA TYR A 434 24.34 -16.59 0.80
C TYR A 434 22.88 -17.05 0.76
N GLU A 435 22.66 -18.36 0.77
CA GLU A 435 21.33 -18.96 0.87
C GLU A 435 20.87 -19.04 2.34
N ALA A 436 19.56 -19.16 2.59
CA ALA A 436 18.99 -19.15 3.95
C ALA A 436 19.57 -20.24 4.89
N GLU A 437 19.98 -21.36 4.31
CA GLU A 437 20.60 -22.49 5.03
C GLU A 437 22.05 -22.21 5.46
N GLN A 438 22.65 -21.13 4.96
CA GLN A 438 24.03 -20.70 5.24
C GLN A 438 24.09 -19.52 6.22
N TRP A 439 23.04 -19.33 7.02
CA TRP A 439 22.92 -18.21 7.96
C TRP A 439 24.13 -18.10 8.91
N ASP A 440 24.55 -19.21 9.52
CA ASP A 440 25.68 -19.21 10.44
C ASP A 440 27.02 -18.90 9.74
N GLU A 441 27.20 -19.34 8.49
CA GLU A 441 28.35 -18.95 7.67
C GLU A 441 28.33 -17.46 7.32
N ALA A 442 27.14 -16.91 7.03
CA ALA A 442 26.96 -15.49 6.73
C ALA A 442 27.20 -14.61 7.96
N LYS A 443 26.68 -14.99 9.14
CA LYS A 443 26.96 -14.32 10.42
C LYS A 443 28.45 -14.38 10.75
N GLN A 444 29.10 -15.54 10.63
CA GLN A 444 30.53 -15.66 10.91
C GLN A 444 31.39 -14.81 9.94
N ALA A 445 31.06 -14.82 8.64
CA ALA A 445 31.76 -14.00 7.65
C ALA A 445 31.52 -12.49 7.82
N ALA A 446 30.37 -12.10 8.38
CA ALA A 446 30.07 -10.73 8.76
C ALA A 446 30.84 -10.33 10.03
N ALA A 447 30.92 -11.21 11.04
CA ALA A 447 31.72 -11.01 12.25
C ALA A 447 33.21 -10.78 11.95
N ASP A 448 33.78 -11.55 11.02
CA ASP A 448 35.18 -11.41 10.60
C ASP A 448 35.48 -10.07 9.87
N ARG A 449 34.44 -9.35 9.41
CA ARG A 449 34.55 -8.12 8.60
C ARG A 449 33.96 -6.89 9.25
N HIS A 450 33.18 -7.05 10.33
CA HIS A 450 32.60 -5.96 11.09
C HIS A 450 33.69 -5.05 11.66
N ASN A 451 33.48 -3.73 11.57
CA ASN A 451 34.37 -2.70 12.07
C ASN A 451 33.62 -1.37 12.24
N ASP A 452 34.31 -0.32 12.71
CA ASP A 452 33.75 1.02 12.96
C ASP A 452 33.06 1.67 11.74
N ARG A 453 33.28 1.16 10.53
CA ARG A 453 32.67 1.62 9.27
C ARG A 453 31.46 0.81 8.84
N THR A 454 30.92 -0.07 9.68
CA THR A 454 29.77 -0.92 9.32
C THR A 454 28.52 -0.12 8.95
N ALA A 455 28.27 1.00 9.63
CA ALA A 455 27.16 1.90 9.29
C ALA A 455 27.30 2.52 7.90
N GLU A 456 28.48 3.07 7.58
CA GLU A 456 28.78 3.64 6.26
C GLU A 456 28.74 2.58 5.16
N TYR A 457 29.21 1.37 5.47
CA TYR A 457 29.15 0.24 4.58
C TYR A 457 27.70 -0.13 4.24
N LEU A 458 26.84 -0.33 5.24
CA LEU A 458 25.44 -0.70 5.07
C LEU A 458 24.66 0.36 4.29
N LEU A 459 24.78 1.63 4.69
CA LEU A 459 24.05 2.74 4.07
C LEU A 459 24.55 3.08 2.66
N GLY A 460 25.77 2.64 2.33
CA GLY A 460 26.31 2.69 0.97
C GLY A 460 25.76 1.59 0.04
N ILE A 461 24.95 0.65 0.52
CA ILE A 461 24.33 -0.42 -0.29
C ILE A 461 23.04 0.12 -0.95
N PRO A 462 22.99 0.22 -2.29
CA PRO A 462 21.76 0.64 -2.98
C PRO A 462 20.67 -0.40 -2.74
N LEU A 463 19.43 0.06 -2.49
CA LEU A 463 18.29 -0.84 -2.26
C LEU A 463 18.45 -1.72 -1.02
N LEU A 464 19.34 -1.31 -0.10
CA LEU A 464 19.39 -1.87 1.25
C LEU A 464 17.98 -2.12 1.83
N PRO A 465 16.99 -1.20 1.73
CA PRO A 465 15.64 -1.48 2.21
C PRO A 465 14.97 -2.69 1.54
N ASP A 466 15.18 -2.91 0.24
CA ASP A 466 14.65 -4.08 -0.46
C ASP A 466 15.39 -5.38 -0.09
N TYR A 467 16.69 -5.30 0.27
CA TYR A 467 17.47 -6.45 0.74
C TYR A 467 17.18 -6.80 2.20
N LEU A 468 16.87 -5.82 3.04
CA LEU A 468 16.48 -6.05 4.43
C LEU A 468 15.01 -6.50 4.58
N GLU A 469 14.21 -6.32 3.53
CA GLU A 469 12.84 -6.86 3.42
C GLU A 469 12.77 -8.40 3.26
N VAL A 470 13.89 -9.11 3.42
CA VAL A 470 13.97 -10.58 3.51
C VAL A 470 13.06 -11.14 4.61
N LEU A 471 12.75 -10.36 5.65
CA LEU A 471 11.77 -10.75 6.68
C LEU A 471 10.34 -10.86 6.14
N ALA A 472 10.00 -10.11 5.08
CA ALA A 472 8.71 -10.20 4.39
C ALA A 472 8.69 -11.33 3.33
N ALA A 473 9.87 -11.81 2.90
CA ALA A 473 10.03 -12.98 2.03
C ALA A 473 10.27 -14.28 2.81
N SER A 474 10.55 -14.20 4.11
CA SER A 474 10.62 -15.36 4.99
C SER A 474 9.21 -15.89 5.20
N PRO A 475 8.91 -17.14 4.79
CA PRO A 475 7.61 -17.72 5.07
C PRO A 475 7.43 -17.69 6.59
N SER A 476 6.34 -17.06 7.06
CA SER A 476 5.90 -17.23 8.43
C SER A 476 5.92 -18.73 8.71
N ARG A 477 6.78 -19.18 9.63
CA ARG A 477 6.86 -20.56 10.13
C ARG A 477 6.70 -21.62 9.04
N ALA A 478 7.80 -22.23 8.61
CA ALA A 478 7.71 -23.53 7.95
C ALA A 478 6.69 -24.42 8.70
N GLY A 479 5.58 -24.76 8.02
CA GLY A 479 4.59 -25.70 8.55
C GLY A 479 3.09 -25.47 8.31
N GLY A 480 2.62 -24.44 7.57
CA GLY A 480 1.19 -24.30 7.24
C GLY A 480 0.93 -23.79 5.83
N PRO A 481 0.00 -24.37 5.04
CA PRO A 481 -0.28 -23.92 3.68
C PRO A 481 -0.84 -22.49 3.67
N ALA A 482 -0.38 -21.68 2.70
CA ALA A 482 -0.92 -20.36 2.43
C ALA A 482 -2.45 -20.45 2.20
N PRO A 483 -3.26 -19.47 2.65
CA PRO A 483 -4.68 -19.48 2.37
C PRO A 483 -4.90 -19.47 0.85
N ALA A 484 -5.59 -20.49 0.33
CA ALA A 484 -5.84 -20.67 -1.09
C ALA A 484 -6.59 -19.46 -1.69
N GLY A 485 -6.16 -18.99 -2.88
CA GLY A 485 -6.84 -17.96 -3.67
C GLY A 485 -6.12 -16.60 -3.78
N GLU A 486 -6.59 -15.75 -4.69
CA GLU A 486 -6.12 -14.37 -4.91
C GLU A 486 -7.10 -13.36 -4.30
N ARG A 487 -6.65 -12.29 -3.63
CA ARG A 487 -7.54 -11.30 -3.01
C ARG A 487 -8.57 -10.76 -4.01
N ILE A 488 -9.85 -10.71 -3.62
CA ILE A 488 -10.97 -10.30 -4.47
C ILE A 488 -10.76 -8.93 -5.11
N ALA A 489 -10.23 -7.95 -4.36
CA ALA A 489 -9.92 -6.62 -4.88
C ALA A 489 -8.86 -6.65 -6.00
N LYS A 490 -7.92 -7.60 -5.92
CA LYS A 490 -6.89 -7.81 -6.94
C LYS A 490 -7.47 -8.51 -8.17
N VAL A 491 -8.37 -9.48 -7.99
CA VAL A 491 -9.09 -10.15 -9.08
C VAL A 491 -9.91 -9.15 -9.88
N ILE A 492 -10.70 -8.30 -9.22
CA ILE A 492 -11.49 -7.24 -9.86
C ILE A 492 -10.59 -6.25 -10.60
N ALA A 493 -9.50 -5.77 -9.97
CA ALA A 493 -8.59 -4.83 -10.63
C ALA A 493 -7.88 -5.43 -11.87
N ARG A 494 -7.52 -6.71 -11.83
CA ARG A 494 -6.88 -7.44 -12.94
C ARG A 494 -7.84 -7.75 -14.09
N SER A 495 -9.15 -7.74 -13.85
CA SER A 495 -10.15 -7.84 -14.94
C SER A 495 -10.14 -6.61 -15.86
N GLY A 496 -9.50 -5.51 -15.43
CA GLY A 496 -9.49 -4.23 -16.16
C GLY A 496 -10.69 -3.32 -15.83
N LEU A 497 -11.66 -3.80 -15.03
CA LEU A 497 -12.87 -3.04 -14.66
C LEU A 497 -12.57 -1.70 -13.98
N CYS A 498 -11.67 -1.70 -13.00
CA CYS A 498 -11.32 -0.49 -12.25
C CYS A 498 -9.95 -0.62 -11.58
N SER A 499 -9.50 0.42 -10.88
CA SER A 499 -8.32 0.34 -10.02
C SER A 499 -8.56 -0.55 -8.81
N ARG A 500 -7.47 -1.02 -8.16
CA ARG A 500 -7.59 -1.79 -6.93
C ARG A 500 -8.32 -1.04 -5.82
N ARG A 501 -8.09 0.27 -5.68
CA ARG A 501 -8.79 1.11 -4.70
C ARG A 501 -10.28 1.25 -5.02
N GLU A 502 -10.63 1.40 -6.29
CA GLU A 502 -12.03 1.41 -6.73
C GLU A 502 -12.69 0.04 -6.53
N ALA A 503 -11.97 -1.06 -6.74
CA ALA A 503 -12.45 -2.40 -6.43
C ALA A 503 -12.75 -2.55 -4.93
N GLU A 504 -11.84 -2.09 -4.06
CA GLU A 504 -12.04 -2.06 -2.61
C GLU A 504 -13.26 -1.21 -2.21
N ALA A 505 -13.49 -0.09 -2.90
CA ALA A 505 -14.68 0.75 -2.69
C ALA A 505 -15.98 0.07 -3.15
N LEU A 506 -15.97 -0.60 -4.30
CA LEU A 506 -17.14 -1.36 -4.79
C LEU A 506 -17.50 -2.51 -3.84
N ILE A 507 -16.49 -3.19 -3.29
CA ILE A 507 -16.66 -4.23 -2.27
C ILE A 507 -17.27 -3.63 -1.00
N ALA A 508 -16.70 -2.54 -0.48
CA ALA A 508 -17.21 -1.88 0.72
C ALA A 508 -18.66 -1.36 0.54
N GLN A 509 -19.06 -1.03 -0.68
CA GLN A 509 -20.43 -0.63 -1.03
C GLN A 509 -21.42 -1.80 -1.15
N GLY A 510 -20.97 -3.05 -0.97
CA GLY A 510 -21.81 -4.24 -1.14
C GLY A 510 -22.24 -4.47 -2.59
N ARG A 511 -21.50 -3.91 -3.55
CA ARG A 511 -21.78 -4.02 -4.99
C ARG A 511 -21.09 -5.22 -5.64
N VAL A 512 -20.34 -5.99 -4.86
CA VAL A 512 -19.59 -7.15 -5.33
C VAL A 512 -20.19 -8.39 -4.70
N GLU A 513 -20.45 -9.41 -5.51
CA GLU A 513 -20.88 -10.72 -5.02
C GLU A 513 -19.86 -11.79 -5.39
N LEU A 514 -19.70 -12.76 -4.51
CA LEU A 514 -18.94 -13.98 -4.73
C LEU A 514 -19.90 -15.15 -4.66
N ASP A 515 -20.05 -15.90 -5.75
CA ASP A 515 -20.99 -17.02 -5.86
C ASP A 515 -22.45 -16.66 -5.49
N GLY A 516 -22.82 -15.38 -5.67
CA GLY A 516 -24.15 -14.84 -5.35
C GLY A 516 -24.30 -14.31 -3.92
N GLU A 517 -23.25 -14.37 -3.09
CA GLU A 517 -23.22 -13.75 -1.77
C GLU A 517 -22.49 -12.40 -1.78
N THR A 518 -23.12 -11.36 -1.23
CA THR A 518 -22.53 -10.02 -1.17
C THR A 518 -21.26 -10.00 -0.33
N VAL A 519 -20.15 -9.56 -0.91
CA VAL A 519 -18.86 -9.40 -0.25
C VAL A 519 -18.68 -7.96 0.17
N THR A 520 -18.35 -7.74 1.45
CA THR A 520 -18.09 -6.41 2.02
C THR A 520 -16.64 -6.22 2.49
N SER A 521 -15.83 -7.29 2.44
CA SER A 521 -14.42 -7.26 2.86
C SER A 521 -13.47 -7.43 1.67
N PRO A 522 -12.55 -6.47 1.42
CA PRO A 522 -11.56 -6.59 0.36
C PRO A 522 -10.43 -7.57 0.66
N ALA A 523 -10.34 -8.07 1.91
CA ALA A 523 -9.32 -9.03 2.34
C ALA A 523 -9.67 -10.48 1.96
N LEU A 524 -10.87 -10.73 1.44
CA LEU A 524 -11.32 -12.06 1.04
C LEU A 524 -10.46 -12.59 -0.13
N ASN A 525 -9.97 -13.83 -0.02
CA ASN A 525 -9.33 -14.53 -1.12
C ASN A 525 -10.37 -15.27 -1.96
N VAL A 526 -10.17 -15.24 -3.28
CA VAL A 526 -11.04 -15.87 -4.28
C VAL A 526 -10.28 -17.02 -4.92
N GLY A 527 -10.87 -18.22 -4.84
CA GLY A 527 -10.39 -19.41 -5.53
C GLY A 527 -10.70 -19.39 -7.03
N PRO A 528 -10.03 -20.23 -7.83
CA PRO A 528 -10.19 -20.24 -9.29
C PRO A 528 -11.60 -20.58 -9.78
N ASP A 529 -12.38 -21.34 -8.99
CA ASP A 529 -13.72 -21.78 -9.36
C ASP A 529 -14.84 -20.81 -8.91
N GLN A 530 -14.49 -19.78 -8.15
CA GLN A 530 -15.48 -18.89 -7.55
C GLN A 530 -15.82 -17.72 -8.49
N ARG A 531 -17.11 -17.44 -8.63
CA ARG A 531 -17.64 -16.44 -9.55
C ARG A 531 -17.75 -15.09 -8.86
N VAL A 532 -16.98 -14.11 -9.33
CA VAL A 532 -17.10 -12.72 -8.91
C VAL A 532 -18.00 -11.94 -9.88
N THR A 533 -19.02 -11.27 -9.35
CA THR A 533 -19.85 -10.30 -10.07
C THR A 533 -19.74 -8.92 -9.43
N VAL A 534 -19.90 -7.87 -10.23
CA VAL A 534 -19.99 -6.48 -9.78
C VAL A 534 -21.28 -5.91 -10.35
N ASP A 535 -22.17 -5.43 -9.49
CA ASP A 535 -23.52 -4.95 -9.85
C ASP A 535 -24.34 -5.99 -10.64
N GLY A 536 -24.17 -7.28 -10.33
CA GLY A 536 -24.83 -8.39 -11.03
C GLY A 536 -24.22 -8.77 -12.37
N GLU A 537 -23.21 -8.05 -12.85
CA GLU A 537 -22.49 -8.36 -14.09
C GLU A 537 -21.20 -9.15 -13.79
N ALA A 538 -20.89 -10.16 -14.60
CA ALA A 538 -19.65 -10.93 -14.45
C ALA A 538 -18.41 -10.07 -14.78
N LEU A 539 -17.29 -10.32 -14.09
CA LEU A 539 -16.05 -9.61 -14.39
C LEU A 539 -15.65 -9.72 -15.87
N PRO A 540 -15.17 -8.63 -16.49
CA PRO A 540 -14.63 -8.68 -17.84
C PRO A 540 -13.51 -9.73 -17.96
N ARG A 541 -13.41 -10.35 -19.14
CA ARG A 541 -12.29 -11.25 -19.42
C ARG A 541 -10.98 -10.47 -19.32
N ARG A 542 -10.05 -11.00 -18.53
CA ARG A 542 -8.70 -10.46 -18.38
C ARG A 542 -8.04 -10.29 -19.76
N GLU A 543 -7.61 -9.08 -20.06
CA GLU A 543 -6.78 -8.83 -21.24
C GLU A 543 -5.37 -9.40 -21.03
N PRO A 544 -4.74 -9.95 -22.08
CA PRO A 544 -3.34 -10.34 -22.01
C PRO A 544 -2.48 -9.11 -21.68
N PRO A 545 -1.36 -9.27 -20.95
CA PRO A 545 -0.53 -8.12 -20.63
C PRO A 545 0.13 -7.55 -21.88
N ARG A 546 0.03 -6.24 -22.01
CA ARG A 546 0.47 -5.45 -23.16
C ARG A 546 1.35 -4.31 -22.65
N LEU A 547 2.21 -3.79 -23.53
CA LEU A 547 3.15 -2.71 -23.23
C LEU A 547 3.11 -1.69 -24.36
N TRP A 548 3.10 -0.41 -24.03
CA TRP A 548 3.17 0.69 -24.98
C TRP A 548 4.37 1.59 -24.69
N ARG A 549 4.91 2.17 -25.75
CA ARG A 549 5.88 3.26 -25.70
C ARG A 549 5.12 4.57 -25.88
N TYR A 550 5.25 5.48 -24.94
CA TYR A 550 4.68 6.81 -24.99
C TYR A 550 5.79 7.85 -25.00
N HIS A 551 5.76 8.78 -25.93
CA HIS A 551 6.63 9.95 -25.87
C HIS A 551 5.95 11.02 -25.01
N LYS A 552 6.26 11.02 -23.71
CA LYS A 552 5.72 11.99 -22.77
C LYS A 552 6.28 13.39 -23.07
N PRO A 553 5.44 14.40 -23.33
CA PRO A 553 5.87 15.80 -23.39
C PRO A 553 6.22 16.35 -22.00
N ALA A 554 6.94 17.47 -21.97
CA ALA A 554 7.12 18.26 -20.76
C ALA A 554 5.78 18.88 -20.31
N GLY A 555 5.67 19.23 -19.02
CA GLY A 555 4.49 19.88 -18.46
C GLY A 555 3.32 18.94 -18.17
N LEU A 556 3.49 17.62 -18.33
CA LEU A 556 2.51 16.63 -17.88
C LEU A 556 2.99 15.89 -16.64
N LEU A 557 2.12 15.74 -15.66
CA LEU A 557 2.40 14.94 -14.47
C LEU A 557 2.23 13.45 -14.77
N THR A 558 3.18 12.63 -14.31
CA THR A 558 3.09 11.15 -14.40
C THR A 558 2.20 10.59 -13.28
N ALA A 559 0.94 11.02 -13.21
CA ALA A 559 -0.02 10.62 -12.16
C ALA A 559 -1.44 10.47 -12.72
N ALA A 560 -2.28 9.65 -12.07
CA ALA A 560 -3.66 9.37 -12.51
C ALA A 560 -4.64 10.53 -12.26
N ARG A 561 -4.38 11.34 -11.25
CA ARG A 561 -5.10 12.57 -10.91
C ARG A 561 -4.08 13.52 -10.28
N ASP A 562 -4.23 14.80 -10.55
CA ASP A 562 -3.49 15.84 -9.85
C ASP A 562 -4.46 16.67 -8.99
N PRO A 563 -4.29 16.67 -7.65
CA PRO A 563 -5.12 17.48 -6.75
C PRO A 563 -4.98 19.00 -7.00
N GLU A 564 -3.84 19.44 -7.56
CA GLU A 564 -3.54 20.84 -7.88
C GLU A 564 -4.02 21.24 -9.29
N GLY A 565 -4.68 20.33 -10.03
CA GLY A 565 -5.27 20.61 -11.34
C GLY A 565 -4.26 20.75 -12.50
N ARG A 566 -3.00 20.37 -12.31
CA ARG A 566 -2.00 20.28 -13.38
C ARG A 566 -2.38 19.16 -14.35
N ALA A 567 -2.08 19.39 -15.63
CA ALA A 567 -2.39 18.44 -16.67
C ALA A 567 -1.66 17.10 -16.43
N THR A 568 -2.42 16.02 -16.36
CA THR A 568 -1.88 14.67 -16.20
C THR A 568 -1.60 14.02 -17.56
N LEU A 569 -0.75 12.99 -17.56
CA LEU A 569 -0.50 12.20 -18.78
C LEU A 569 -1.80 11.59 -19.34
N PHE A 570 -2.73 11.19 -18.48
CA PHE A 570 -3.96 10.48 -18.86
C PHE A 570 -4.96 11.38 -19.60
N GLU A 571 -4.94 12.68 -19.34
CA GLU A 571 -5.72 13.67 -20.10
C GLU A 571 -5.25 13.83 -21.54
N ARG A 572 -4.01 13.44 -21.83
CA ARG A 572 -3.39 13.55 -23.16
C ARG A 572 -3.24 12.22 -23.87
N LEU A 573 -3.55 11.10 -23.23
CA LEU A 573 -3.51 9.80 -23.88
C LEU A 573 -4.67 9.66 -24.88
N PRO A 574 -4.46 8.96 -26.01
CA PRO A 574 -5.53 8.60 -26.93
C PRO A 574 -6.67 7.86 -26.22
N ALA A 575 -7.92 8.23 -26.52
CA ALA A 575 -9.11 7.66 -25.90
C ALA A 575 -9.32 6.17 -26.25
N GLU A 576 -8.69 5.67 -27.31
CA GLU A 576 -8.78 4.29 -27.77
C GLU A 576 -7.86 3.33 -26.98
N LEU A 577 -6.98 3.86 -26.12
CA LEU A 577 -6.13 3.01 -25.27
C LEU A 577 -6.96 2.32 -24.18
N PRO A 578 -6.67 1.06 -23.86
CA PRO A 578 -7.24 0.43 -22.68
C PRO A 578 -6.73 1.14 -21.41
N ARG A 579 -7.30 0.77 -20.26
CA ARG A 579 -6.78 1.24 -18.97
C ARG A 579 -5.33 0.81 -18.79
N VAL A 580 -4.42 1.78 -18.75
CA VAL A 580 -2.97 1.57 -18.62
C VAL A 580 -2.41 2.22 -17.36
N MET A 581 -1.21 1.80 -16.97
CA MET A 581 -0.42 2.28 -15.84
C MET A 581 0.99 2.61 -16.32
N PRO A 582 1.61 3.72 -15.89
CA PRO A 582 2.99 4.03 -16.24
C PRO A 582 3.97 3.08 -15.54
N VAL A 583 5.05 2.75 -16.23
CA VAL A 583 6.18 1.98 -15.71
C VAL A 583 7.32 2.97 -15.44
N GLY A 584 7.62 3.14 -14.16
CA GLY A 584 8.45 4.21 -13.65
C GLY A 584 7.79 5.58 -13.82
N ARG A 585 8.59 6.63 -13.61
CA ARG A 585 8.16 8.02 -13.74
C ARG A 585 9.11 8.80 -14.63
N LEU A 586 8.61 9.91 -15.15
CA LEU A 586 9.38 11.04 -15.67
C LEU A 586 8.83 12.28 -14.97
N ASP A 587 9.73 13.17 -14.56
CA ASP A 587 9.40 14.43 -13.88
C ASP A 587 8.55 15.33 -14.78
N LEU A 588 7.92 16.33 -14.17
CA LEU A 588 7.08 17.30 -14.88
C LEU A 588 7.84 17.94 -16.06
N ASN A 589 9.07 18.40 -15.82
CA ASN A 589 9.93 19.07 -16.78
C ASN A 589 10.83 18.11 -17.59
N SER A 590 10.56 16.81 -17.51
CA SER A 590 11.31 15.76 -18.23
C SER A 590 10.45 15.16 -19.35
N GLU A 591 11.08 14.94 -20.49
CA GLU A 591 10.47 14.48 -21.74
C GLU A 591 10.93 13.06 -22.12
N GLY A 592 10.28 12.48 -23.13
CA GLY A 592 10.77 11.28 -23.81
C GLY A 592 10.04 10.01 -23.43
N LEU A 593 10.71 8.87 -23.57
CA LEU A 593 10.10 7.54 -23.50
C LEU A 593 9.56 7.26 -22.10
N LEU A 594 8.26 7.12 -21.95
CA LEU A 594 7.57 6.51 -20.82
C LEU A 594 6.90 5.22 -21.29
N LEU A 595 7.07 4.12 -20.55
CA LEU A 595 6.38 2.88 -20.86
C LEU A 595 5.04 2.86 -20.13
N LEU A 596 4.00 2.33 -20.78
CA LEU A 596 2.67 2.14 -20.21
C LEU A 596 2.28 0.66 -20.32
N THR A 597 1.56 0.10 -19.35
CA THR A 597 1.08 -1.30 -19.39
C THR A 597 -0.29 -1.45 -18.74
N ASN A 598 -1.08 -2.43 -19.19
CA ASN A 598 -2.37 -2.79 -18.58
C ASN A 598 -2.21 -3.82 -17.43
N ASP A 599 -1.00 -4.32 -17.14
CA ASP A 599 -0.78 -5.36 -16.12
C ASP A 599 0.18 -4.90 -15.00
N GLY A 600 -0.28 -5.01 -13.76
CA GLY A 600 0.48 -4.59 -12.59
C GLY A 600 1.70 -5.47 -12.27
N GLY A 601 1.68 -6.75 -12.68
CA GLY A 601 2.82 -7.65 -12.52
C GLY A 601 3.95 -7.28 -13.48
N LEU A 602 3.61 -7.02 -14.75
CA LEU A 602 4.55 -6.51 -15.75
C LEU A 602 5.15 -5.17 -15.32
N LYS A 603 4.32 -4.24 -14.81
CA LYS A 603 4.79 -2.97 -14.24
C LYS A 603 5.83 -3.20 -13.15
N ARG A 604 5.50 -3.99 -12.11
CA ARG A 604 6.40 -4.24 -10.98
C ARG A 604 7.73 -4.82 -11.45
N ARG A 605 7.71 -5.80 -12.35
CA ARG A 605 8.92 -6.45 -12.85
C ARG A 605 9.84 -5.52 -13.64
N LEU A 606 9.27 -4.62 -14.44
CA LEU A 606 10.06 -3.61 -15.16
C LEU A 606 10.63 -2.54 -14.22
N GLU A 607 10.02 -2.34 -13.05
CA GLU A 607 10.49 -1.40 -12.02
C GLU A 607 11.45 -2.03 -11.01
N LEU A 608 11.47 -3.36 -10.88
CA LEU A 608 12.32 -4.06 -9.93
C LEU A 608 13.80 -3.68 -10.14
N PRO A 609 14.47 -3.10 -9.14
CA PRO A 609 15.84 -2.62 -9.29
C PRO A 609 16.85 -3.73 -9.61
N ALA A 610 16.62 -4.95 -9.11
CA ALA A 610 17.41 -6.16 -9.40
C ALA A 610 17.51 -6.50 -10.91
N THR A 611 16.61 -5.96 -11.74
CA THR A 611 16.68 -6.13 -13.20
C THR A 611 17.75 -5.25 -13.85
N GLY A 612 18.17 -4.15 -13.21
CA GLY A 612 19.24 -3.27 -13.67
C GLY A 612 19.04 -2.71 -15.08
N TRP A 613 17.79 -2.43 -15.48
CA TRP A 613 17.46 -1.94 -16.82
C TRP A 613 18.21 -0.65 -17.14
N ARG A 614 18.98 -0.68 -18.23
CA ARG A 614 19.68 0.52 -18.71
C ARG A 614 18.71 1.59 -19.16
N ARG A 615 18.85 2.79 -18.64
CA ARG A 615 18.12 3.99 -19.07
C ARG A 615 19.11 4.89 -19.79
N ARG A 616 18.71 5.40 -20.96
CA ARG A 616 19.54 6.33 -21.75
C ARG A 616 18.81 7.65 -21.88
N TYR A 617 19.51 8.74 -21.61
CA TYR A 617 19.01 10.10 -21.63
C TYR A 617 19.83 10.95 -22.59
N ARG A 618 19.17 11.92 -23.19
CA ARG A 618 19.78 13.04 -23.90
C ARG A 618 19.57 14.29 -23.06
N VAL A 619 20.65 14.95 -22.71
CA VAL A 619 20.67 16.04 -21.73
C VAL A 619 21.26 17.27 -22.39
N ARG A 620 20.56 18.40 -22.35
CA ARG A 620 21.10 19.68 -22.79
C ARG A 620 21.53 20.48 -21.57
N VAL A 621 22.80 20.81 -21.48
CA VAL A 621 23.37 21.60 -20.38
C VAL A 621 23.83 22.98 -20.86
N PHE A 622 23.78 23.97 -19.98
CA PHE A 622 24.36 25.28 -20.24
C PHE A 622 25.90 25.23 -20.16
N GLY A 623 26.59 25.97 -21.04
CA GLY A 623 28.06 26.04 -21.05
C GLY A 623 28.79 24.89 -21.76
N SER A 624 30.12 24.83 -21.59
CA SER A 624 31.02 23.84 -22.17
C SER A 624 31.46 22.79 -21.14
N VAL A 625 31.37 21.51 -21.49
CA VAL A 625 31.74 20.39 -20.62
C VAL A 625 33.10 19.84 -21.02
N ALA A 626 34.05 19.70 -20.08
CA ALA A 626 35.32 19.05 -20.38
C ALA A 626 35.15 17.51 -20.38
N PRO A 627 35.62 16.78 -21.41
CA PRO A 627 35.48 15.32 -21.47
C PRO A 627 35.99 14.56 -20.23
N ARG A 628 37.06 15.06 -19.61
CA ARG A 628 37.66 14.50 -18.39
C ARG A 628 36.74 14.57 -17.17
N GLN A 629 35.81 15.53 -17.11
CA GLN A 629 34.83 15.61 -16.02
C GLN A 629 33.79 14.48 -16.14
N LEU A 630 33.42 14.11 -17.38
CA LEU A 630 32.46 13.03 -17.64
C LEU A 630 33.06 11.64 -17.47
N GLU A 631 34.37 11.47 -17.71
CA GLU A 631 35.05 10.18 -17.52
C GLU A 631 34.96 9.69 -16.08
N LYS A 632 34.99 10.61 -15.10
CA LYS A 632 34.89 10.28 -13.67
C LYS A 632 33.56 9.62 -13.30
N LEU A 633 32.50 9.86 -14.07
CA LEU A 633 31.18 9.27 -13.82
C LEU A 633 31.14 7.76 -14.05
N ARG A 634 32.09 7.19 -14.80
CA ARG A 634 32.14 5.75 -15.10
C ARG A 634 32.36 4.89 -13.86
N ASP A 635 32.99 5.46 -12.83
CA ASP A 635 33.29 4.76 -11.58
C ASP A 635 32.20 5.01 -10.50
N GLY A 636 31.16 5.77 -10.86
CA GLY A 636 30.15 6.30 -9.94
C GLY A 636 30.55 7.65 -9.35
N ILE A 637 29.62 8.28 -8.63
CA ILE A 637 29.84 9.58 -7.99
C ILE A 637 29.02 9.65 -6.70
N GLU A 638 29.53 10.33 -5.69
CA GLU A 638 28.81 10.60 -4.45
C GLU A 638 28.42 12.07 -4.40
N VAL A 639 27.15 12.37 -4.12
CA VAL A 639 26.61 13.74 -4.06
C VAL A 639 25.65 13.82 -2.88
N ALA A 640 25.92 14.73 -1.92
CA ALA A 640 25.12 14.90 -0.69
C ALA A 640 24.77 13.57 -0.01
N GLY A 641 25.81 12.76 0.26
CA GLY A 641 25.72 11.45 0.90
C GLY A 641 25.14 10.33 0.03
N VAL A 642 24.57 10.65 -1.15
CA VAL A 642 24.01 9.64 -2.06
C VAL A 642 25.11 9.12 -2.97
N ARG A 643 25.42 7.82 -2.90
CA ARG A 643 26.28 7.17 -3.92
C ARG A 643 25.48 6.80 -5.16
N TYR A 644 25.75 7.46 -6.26
CA TYR A 644 25.27 7.12 -7.59
C TYR A 644 26.21 6.12 -8.26
N GLY A 645 25.64 5.10 -8.89
CA GLY A 645 26.37 4.06 -9.60
C GLY A 645 27.05 4.56 -10.88
N PRO A 646 27.73 3.67 -11.61
CA PRO A 646 28.37 4.00 -12.88
C PRO A 646 27.44 4.65 -13.90
N ILE A 647 27.82 5.84 -14.38
CA ILE A 647 27.14 6.57 -15.44
C ILE A 647 28.08 6.68 -16.65
N GLU A 648 27.64 6.14 -17.78
CA GLU A 648 28.32 6.34 -19.06
C GLU A 648 27.84 7.66 -19.68
N ALA A 649 28.68 8.70 -19.63
CA ALA A 649 28.40 9.99 -20.23
C ALA A 649 29.32 10.29 -21.41
N GLN A 650 28.76 10.86 -22.48
CA GLN A 650 29.51 11.32 -23.65
C GLN A 650 28.94 12.62 -24.19
N ILE A 651 29.79 13.47 -24.77
CA ILE A 651 29.38 14.69 -25.45
C ILE A 651 28.87 14.32 -26.85
N ASP A 652 27.67 14.78 -27.21
CA ASP A 652 27.14 14.64 -28.55
C ASP A 652 27.94 15.56 -29.50
N PRO A 653 28.52 15.06 -30.61
CA PRO A 653 29.27 15.88 -31.55
C PRO A 653 28.42 16.99 -32.15
N ARG A 654 28.93 18.24 -32.18
CA ARG A 654 28.32 19.35 -32.92
C ARG A 654 29.01 19.56 -34.27
N PRO A 655 28.32 19.42 -35.41
CA PRO A 655 28.81 19.92 -36.68
C PRO A 655 28.51 21.43 -36.80
N GLY A 656 29.54 22.28 -36.82
CA GLY A 656 29.46 23.58 -37.52
C GLY A 656 29.09 24.87 -36.76
N GLU A 657 29.20 24.98 -35.43
CA GLU A 657 28.94 26.24 -34.70
C GLU A 657 30.19 26.81 -34.00
N ALA A 658 30.38 28.13 -34.14
CA ALA A 658 31.51 28.89 -33.61
C ALA A 658 31.41 29.14 -32.09
N ALA A 659 32.57 29.22 -31.44
CA ALA A 659 32.71 29.37 -29.99
C ALA A 659 32.18 30.72 -29.48
N GLY A 660 31.08 30.65 -28.73
CA GLY A 660 30.53 31.75 -27.92
C GLY A 660 29.22 31.31 -27.25
N ARG A 661 29.24 31.11 -25.92
CA ARG A 661 28.08 30.86 -25.03
C ARG A 661 27.00 29.86 -25.54
N ALA A 662 27.38 28.64 -25.94
CA ALA A 662 26.43 27.68 -26.55
C ALA A 662 26.22 26.38 -25.74
N ASN A 663 24.95 26.00 -25.54
CA ASN A 663 24.46 24.81 -24.82
C ASN A 663 25.01 23.47 -25.37
N THR A 664 25.50 22.59 -24.50
CA THR A 664 26.09 21.28 -24.87
C THR A 664 25.10 20.15 -24.70
N TRP A 665 25.07 19.24 -25.67
CA TRP A 665 24.28 18.01 -25.58
C TRP A 665 25.16 16.86 -25.09
N LEU A 666 24.63 16.11 -24.12
CA LEU A 666 25.24 14.93 -23.55
C LEU A 666 24.30 13.74 -23.76
N THR A 667 24.87 12.57 -24.03
CA THR A 667 24.18 11.30 -23.88
C THR A 667 24.65 10.64 -22.60
N MET A 668 23.73 10.32 -21.69
CA MET A 668 24.02 9.70 -20.39
C MET A 668 23.27 8.38 -20.27
N THR A 669 23.97 7.30 -19.89
CA THR A 669 23.40 5.97 -19.69
C THR A 669 23.70 5.46 -18.27
N LEU A 670 22.67 4.96 -17.59
CA LEU A 670 22.71 4.47 -16.22
C LEU A 670 21.83 3.23 -16.05
N ARG A 671 21.98 2.48 -14.96
CA ARG A 671 21.18 1.26 -14.67
C ARG A 671 20.20 1.42 -13.51
N GLU A 672 20.37 2.48 -12.74
CA GLU A 672 19.44 2.89 -11.69
C GLU A 672 18.55 4.04 -12.18
N GLY A 673 17.68 4.51 -11.30
CA GLY A 673 16.71 5.56 -11.61
C GLY A 673 16.29 6.24 -10.33
N LYS A 674 17.30 6.66 -9.54
CA LYS A 674 17.08 7.52 -8.37
C LYS A 674 16.49 8.84 -8.87
N ASN A 675 15.84 9.57 -7.98
CA ASN A 675 15.18 10.77 -8.45
C ASN A 675 16.13 11.81 -8.99
N ARG A 676 15.69 12.39 -10.11
CA ARG A 676 16.39 13.36 -10.94
C ARG A 676 17.90 13.24 -10.84
N GLU A 677 18.32 11.98 -10.92
CA GLU A 677 19.69 11.54 -10.76
C GLU A 677 20.58 12.25 -11.77
N ILE A 678 20.10 12.35 -13.02
CA ILE A 678 20.79 13.10 -14.07
C ILE A 678 20.99 14.58 -13.69
N ARG A 679 19.98 15.22 -13.10
CA ARG A 679 20.03 16.66 -12.78
C ARG A 679 20.96 16.93 -11.61
N ARG A 680 20.86 16.15 -10.53
CA ARG A 680 21.80 16.21 -9.39
C ARG A 680 23.24 15.89 -9.77
N VAL A 681 23.47 14.87 -10.60
CA VAL A 681 24.82 14.54 -11.08
C VAL A 681 25.38 15.66 -11.97
N CYS A 682 24.56 16.26 -12.82
CA CYS A 682 24.97 17.41 -13.62
C CYS A 682 25.29 18.63 -12.73
N GLU A 683 24.44 18.94 -11.76
CA GLU A 683 24.62 20.05 -10.82
C GLU A 683 25.91 19.90 -9.98
N ALA A 684 26.19 18.69 -9.49
CA ALA A 684 27.45 18.38 -8.80
C ALA A 684 28.71 18.56 -9.68
N LEU A 685 28.54 18.53 -11.01
CA LEU A 685 29.59 18.84 -11.97
C LEU A 685 29.62 20.34 -12.37
N GLY A 686 28.77 21.16 -11.76
CA GLY A 686 28.59 22.59 -12.08
C GLY A 686 27.84 22.82 -13.39
N LEU A 687 26.99 21.88 -13.81
CA LEU A 687 26.24 21.92 -15.06
C LEU A 687 24.74 22.06 -14.80
N THR A 688 24.15 23.12 -15.36
CA THR A 688 22.71 23.36 -15.31
C THR A 688 22.00 22.62 -16.45
N VAL A 689 20.95 21.85 -16.16
CA VAL A 689 20.20 21.06 -17.15
C VAL A 689 19.01 21.84 -17.69
N ASN A 690 19.06 22.23 -18.97
CA ASN A 690 18.00 23.01 -19.62
C ASN A 690 16.93 22.12 -20.28
N ARG A 691 17.26 20.87 -20.60
CA ARG A 691 16.33 19.91 -21.23
C ARG A 691 16.79 18.48 -21.00
N LEU A 692 15.86 17.60 -20.63
CA LEU A 692 16.12 16.20 -20.37
C LEU A 692 15.13 15.31 -21.13
N ILE A 693 15.65 14.43 -21.97
CA ILE A 693 14.83 13.52 -22.81
C ILE A 693 15.27 12.09 -22.57
N ARG A 694 14.38 11.21 -22.10
CA ARG A 694 14.67 9.77 -22.02
C ARG A 694 14.57 9.12 -23.40
N LEU A 695 15.70 8.64 -23.92
CA LEU A 695 15.80 8.00 -25.23
C LEU A 695 15.52 6.50 -25.18
N ALA A 696 15.78 5.82 -24.06
CA ALA A 696 15.56 4.39 -23.94
C ALA A 696 15.32 3.95 -22.49
N PHE A 697 14.56 2.86 -22.34
CA PHE A 697 14.35 2.13 -21.09
C PHE A 697 14.55 0.64 -21.39
N GLY A 698 15.63 0.06 -20.87
CA GLY A 698 16.07 -1.28 -21.19
C GLY A 698 16.23 -1.47 -22.71
N PRO A 699 15.53 -2.44 -23.31
CA PRO A 699 15.58 -2.68 -24.75
C PRO A 699 14.61 -1.79 -25.55
N PHE A 700 13.73 -1.05 -24.87
CA PHE A 700 12.73 -0.21 -25.52
C PHE A 700 13.33 1.17 -25.81
N GLN A 701 13.26 1.59 -27.07
CA GLN A 701 13.82 2.85 -27.54
C GLN A 701 12.70 3.82 -27.89
N LEU A 702 12.93 5.12 -27.73
CA LEU A 702 12.04 6.19 -28.18
C LEU A 702 11.92 6.16 -29.71
N GLY A 703 13.04 5.99 -30.41
CA GLY A 703 13.08 5.90 -31.87
C GLY A 703 12.57 7.18 -32.54
N ASN A 704 11.70 7.01 -33.54
CA ASN A 704 11.09 8.11 -34.30
C ASN A 704 9.70 8.52 -33.76
N LEU A 705 9.32 8.03 -32.57
CA LEU A 705 8.04 8.33 -31.94
C LEU A 705 7.98 9.84 -31.65
N LYS A 706 7.01 10.55 -32.22
CA LYS A 706 6.88 11.99 -32.01
C LYS A 706 6.31 12.26 -30.63
N GLU A 707 6.52 13.49 -30.16
CA GLU A 707 5.96 13.95 -28.88
C GLU A 707 4.44 13.74 -28.83
N GLY A 708 3.96 13.15 -27.73
CA GLY A 708 2.55 12.81 -27.54
C GLY A 708 2.09 11.51 -28.21
N GLU A 709 2.89 10.90 -29.10
CA GLU A 709 2.51 9.65 -29.76
C GLU A 709 2.67 8.45 -28.80
N VAL A 710 1.77 7.48 -28.96
CA VAL A 710 1.78 6.20 -28.25
C VAL A 710 1.83 5.07 -29.28
N GLU A 711 2.74 4.11 -29.09
CA GLU A 711 2.88 2.95 -29.96
C GLU A 711 2.95 1.66 -29.13
N GLU A 712 2.13 0.67 -29.46
CA GLU A 712 2.15 -0.63 -28.79
C GLU A 712 3.40 -1.42 -29.16
N VAL A 713 4.05 -2.02 -28.16
CA VAL A 713 5.15 -2.95 -28.37
C VAL A 713 4.58 -4.29 -28.82
N PRO A 714 4.96 -4.82 -30.00
CA PRO A 714 4.45 -6.11 -30.46
C PRO A 714 4.72 -7.22 -29.43
N ALA A 715 3.72 -8.05 -29.14
CA ALA A 715 3.80 -9.09 -28.12
C ALA A 715 4.98 -10.08 -28.32
N LYS A 716 5.43 -10.27 -29.56
CA LYS A 716 6.64 -11.05 -29.88
C LYS A 716 7.90 -10.37 -29.34
N VAL A 717 8.05 -9.07 -29.60
CA VAL A 717 9.18 -8.26 -29.11
C VAL A 717 9.14 -8.19 -27.58
N LEU A 718 7.97 -8.00 -26.97
CA LEU A 718 7.82 -7.99 -25.51
C LEU A 718 8.31 -9.32 -24.89
N SER A 719 7.93 -10.45 -25.48
CA SER A 719 8.33 -11.78 -25.01
C SER A 719 9.82 -12.06 -25.22
N GLU A 720 10.40 -11.66 -26.36
CA GLU A 720 11.82 -11.83 -26.66
C GLU A 720 12.70 -10.99 -25.71
N GLN A 721 12.25 -9.78 -25.37
CA GLN A 721 13.02 -8.84 -24.57
C GLN A 721 12.95 -9.09 -23.06
N LEU A 722 11.90 -9.75 -22.55
CA LEU A 722 11.67 -9.95 -21.11
C LEU A 722 11.90 -11.39 -20.63
N GLY A 723 12.20 -12.32 -21.55
CA GLY A 723 12.65 -13.68 -21.27
C GLY A 723 11.54 -14.67 -20.86
N ALA A 724 11.90 -15.97 -20.86
CA ALA A 724 10.97 -17.11 -20.70
C ALA A 724 10.11 -17.07 -19.42
N LYS A 725 10.62 -16.47 -18.33
CA LYS A 725 9.92 -16.36 -17.05
C LYS A 725 8.71 -15.41 -17.12
N LEU A 726 8.74 -14.39 -17.99
CA LEU A 726 7.57 -13.51 -18.20
C LEU A 726 6.57 -14.16 -19.15
N SER A 727 7.04 -14.91 -20.17
CA SER A 727 6.14 -15.70 -21.02
C SER A 727 5.17 -16.53 -20.16
N ALA A 728 5.67 -17.23 -19.13
CA ALA A 728 4.83 -18.00 -18.20
C ALA A 728 3.77 -17.15 -17.47
N GLU A 729 4.13 -15.97 -16.95
CA GLU A 729 3.22 -15.06 -16.23
C GLU A 729 2.23 -14.30 -17.14
N LEU A 730 2.57 -14.15 -18.43
CA LEU A 730 1.70 -13.64 -19.50
C LEU A 730 0.68 -14.69 -19.97
N GLY A 731 0.61 -15.87 -19.34
CA GLY A 731 -0.21 -16.98 -19.80
C GLY A 731 0.36 -17.70 -21.03
N ARG A 732 1.64 -17.48 -21.36
CA ARG A 732 2.35 -18.24 -22.39
C ARG A 732 3.23 -19.30 -21.74
N LEU A 733 2.76 -20.52 -21.81
CA LEU A 733 3.50 -21.71 -21.40
C LEU A 733 4.93 -21.67 -21.91
N VAL A 734 5.88 -22.03 -21.04
CA VAL A 734 7.28 -22.22 -21.42
C VAL A 734 7.29 -23.20 -22.59
N ALA A 735 7.88 -22.78 -23.71
CA ALA A 735 8.10 -23.62 -24.87
C ALA A 735 9.61 -23.90 -25.00
N PRO A 736 10.02 -25.15 -25.29
CA PRO A 736 11.43 -25.45 -25.48
C PRO A 736 11.98 -24.71 -26.70
N ALA A 737 13.22 -24.22 -26.59
CA ALA A 737 13.91 -23.58 -27.70
C ALA A 737 14.30 -24.62 -28.77
N GLY A 738 13.69 -24.55 -29.96
CA GLY A 738 14.05 -25.37 -31.12
C GLY A 738 12.87 -25.70 -32.04
N GLU A 739 13.16 -26.02 -33.31
CA GLU A 739 12.16 -26.28 -34.38
C GLU A 739 11.28 -27.54 -34.16
N GLY A 740 11.51 -28.30 -33.09
CA GLY A 740 10.86 -29.58 -32.81
C GLY A 740 9.50 -29.51 -32.11
N VAL A 741 9.12 -28.37 -31.53
CA VAL A 741 7.85 -28.21 -30.81
C VAL A 741 7.01 -27.14 -31.49
N ARG A 742 5.83 -27.53 -31.98
CA ARG A 742 4.88 -26.66 -32.67
C ARG A 742 3.70 -26.42 -31.74
N PRO A 743 3.60 -25.27 -31.07
CA PRO A 743 2.45 -24.99 -30.21
C PRO A 743 1.17 -24.89 -31.07
N THR A 744 0.08 -25.48 -30.59
CA THR A 744 -1.27 -25.23 -31.13
C THR A 744 -1.50 -23.73 -31.21
N ALA A 745 -1.86 -23.22 -32.38
CA ALA A 745 -2.03 -21.77 -32.58
C ALA A 745 -3.11 -21.22 -31.64
N ASP A 746 -2.87 -20.06 -31.02
CA ASP A 746 -3.78 -19.45 -30.03
C ASP A 746 -5.24 -19.38 -30.51
N ARG A 747 -5.44 -19.07 -31.80
CA ARG A 747 -6.77 -19.05 -32.43
C ARG A 747 -7.45 -20.42 -32.55
N THR A 748 -6.67 -21.49 -32.79
CA THR A 748 -7.20 -22.86 -32.86
C THR A 748 -7.60 -23.35 -31.47
N ARG A 749 -6.77 -23.05 -30.47
CA ARG A 749 -7.04 -23.35 -29.05
C ARG A 749 -8.28 -22.61 -28.54
N GLU A 750 -8.40 -21.30 -28.78
CA GLU A 750 -9.60 -20.53 -28.41
C GLU A 750 -10.87 -21.11 -29.05
N ALA A 751 -10.81 -21.47 -30.33
CA ALA A 751 -11.95 -22.04 -31.04
C ALA A 751 -12.35 -23.43 -30.49
N LEU A 752 -11.37 -24.28 -30.18
CA LEU A 752 -11.58 -25.58 -29.54
C LEU A 752 -12.34 -25.44 -28.23
N PHE A 753 -11.87 -24.58 -27.33
CA PHE A 753 -12.51 -24.41 -26.03
C PHE A 753 -13.88 -23.72 -26.12
N GLY A 754 -14.08 -22.78 -27.05
CA GLY A 754 -15.41 -22.21 -27.29
C GLY A 754 -16.44 -23.26 -27.74
N ILE A 755 -15.99 -24.29 -28.48
CA ILE A 755 -16.84 -25.42 -28.87
C ILE A 755 -17.19 -26.30 -27.67
N LEU A 756 -16.20 -26.61 -26.83
CA LEU A 756 -16.38 -27.44 -25.64
C LEU A 756 -17.32 -26.75 -24.64
N GLU A 757 -17.09 -25.47 -24.34
CA GLU A 757 -17.94 -24.67 -23.44
C GLU A 757 -19.39 -24.58 -23.91
N GLY A 758 -19.59 -24.49 -25.23
CA GLY A 758 -20.94 -24.47 -25.81
C GLY A 758 -21.70 -25.79 -25.66
N GLY A 759 -21.06 -26.87 -25.21
CA GLY A 759 -21.71 -28.15 -24.89
C GLY A 759 -22.38 -28.86 -26.08
N ARG A 760 -22.23 -28.33 -27.30
CA ARG A 760 -22.97 -28.81 -28.49
C ARG A 760 -22.69 -30.27 -28.84
N LEU A 761 -21.53 -30.80 -28.44
CA LEU A 761 -21.08 -32.16 -28.71
C LEU A 761 -21.48 -33.13 -27.57
N THR A 762 -22.05 -32.60 -26.50
CA THR A 762 -22.28 -33.26 -25.20
C THR A 762 -23.66 -32.91 -24.65
N GLY A 763 -24.65 -32.73 -25.52
CA GLY A 763 -26.05 -32.56 -25.13
C GLY A 763 -26.41 -31.18 -24.57
N GLY A 764 -25.61 -30.15 -24.87
CA GLY A 764 -25.83 -28.76 -24.42
C GLY A 764 -25.15 -28.42 -23.10
N VAL A 765 -24.36 -29.34 -22.52
CA VAL A 765 -23.61 -29.13 -21.29
C VAL A 765 -22.12 -29.21 -21.59
N SER A 766 -21.34 -28.25 -21.09
CA SER A 766 -19.87 -28.26 -21.25
C SER A 766 -19.27 -29.52 -20.63
N PRO A 767 -18.35 -30.23 -21.32
CA PRO A 767 -17.66 -31.38 -20.76
C PRO A 767 -16.46 -31.01 -19.89
N LEU A 768 -16.23 -29.72 -19.57
CA LEU A 768 -15.04 -29.28 -18.84
C LEU A 768 -15.22 -29.31 -17.31
N PRO A 769 -16.31 -28.80 -16.71
CA PRO A 769 -16.46 -28.79 -15.26
C PRO A 769 -16.43 -30.21 -14.65
N GLY A 770 -15.51 -30.45 -13.73
CA GLY A 770 -15.34 -31.73 -13.04
C GLY A 770 -14.66 -32.84 -13.85
N ALA A 771 -14.25 -32.56 -15.08
CA ALA A 771 -13.80 -33.60 -16.01
C ALA A 771 -12.43 -34.19 -15.68
N ARG A 772 -12.25 -35.46 -16.00
CA ARG A 772 -10.96 -36.14 -16.10
C ARG A 772 -10.46 -36.02 -17.54
N VAL A 773 -9.37 -35.29 -17.71
CA VAL A 773 -8.83 -34.96 -19.02
C VAL A 773 -7.53 -35.71 -19.25
N LEU A 774 -7.35 -36.24 -20.45
CA LEU A 774 -6.06 -36.72 -20.93
C LEU A 774 -5.54 -35.77 -22.01
N ASP A 775 -4.32 -35.26 -21.85
CA ASP A 775 -3.60 -34.51 -22.88
C ASP A 775 -2.48 -35.40 -23.44
N ALA A 776 -2.71 -35.97 -24.63
CA ALA A 776 -1.83 -36.92 -25.29
C ALA A 776 -1.05 -36.24 -26.42
N PHE A 777 0.28 -36.41 -26.42
CA PHE A 777 1.23 -35.53 -27.12
C PHE A 777 1.21 -34.11 -26.54
N ALA A 778 1.25 -34.04 -25.21
CA ALA A 778 0.96 -32.81 -24.46
C ALA A 778 1.87 -31.62 -24.81
N GLY A 779 3.09 -31.86 -25.30
CA GLY A 779 4.05 -30.79 -25.56
C GLY A 779 4.34 -30.00 -24.29
N THR A 780 3.98 -28.72 -24.30
CA THR A 780 4.14 -27.82 -23.14
C THR A 780 2.98 -27.91 -22.14
N GLY A 781 1.95 -28.72 -22.42
CA GLY A 781 0.73 -28.88 -21.62
C GLY A 781 -0.39 -27.91 -21.97
N ALA A 782 -0.38 -27.33 -23.17
CA ALA A 782 -1.22 -26.19 -23.51
C ALA A 782 -2.72 -26.45 -23.48
N LEU A 783 -3.15 -27.63 -23.90
CA LEU A 783 -4.56 -27.97 -23.93
C LEU A 783 -5.02 -28.47 -22.55
N GLY A 784 -4.24 -29.33 -21.90
CA GLY A 784 -4.56 -29.82 -20.57
C GLY A 784 -4.60 -28.73 -19.50
N LEU A 785 -3.62 -27.84 -19.44
CA LEU A 785 -3.59 -26.75 -18.46
C LEU A 785 -4.72 -25.73 -18.71
N GLU A 786 -5.08 -25.49 -19.97
CA GLU A 786 -6.24 -24.66 -20.31
C GLU A 786 -7.55 -25.32 -19.86
N ALA A 787 -7.68 -26.64 -19.97
CA ALA A 787 -8.86 -27.34 -19.46
C ALA A 787 -8.98 -27.27 -17.93
N LEU A 788 -7.87 -27.35 -17.19
CA LEU A 788 -7.87 -27.12 -15.73
C LEU A 788 -8.36 -25.72 -15.38
N SER A 789 -7.88 -24.69 -16.10
CA SER A 789 -8.32 -23.31 -15.89
C SER A 789 -9.80 -23.08 -16.16
N ARG A 790 -10.47 -24.04 -16.83
CA ARG A 790 -11.90 -24.01 -17.18
C ARG A 790 -12.72 -25.03 -16.37
N GLY A 791 -12.18 -25.50 -15.24
CA GLY A 791 -12.90 -26.29 -14.25
C GLY A 791 -12.74 -27.80 -14.38
N ALA A 792 -11.81 -28.32 -15.19
CA ALA A 792 -11.49 -29.75 -15.16
C ALA A 792 -10.97 -30.15 -13.77
N ALA A 793 -11.37 -31.33 -13.28
CA ALA A 793 -10.97 -31.80 -11.95
C ALA A 793 -9.56 -32.38 -11.94
N ARG A 794 -9.14 -33.02 -13.04
CA ARG A 794 -7.82 -33.66 -13.14
C ARG A 794 -7.34 -33.71 -14.59
N VAL A 795 -6.04 -33.53 -14.79
CA VAL A 795 -5.38 -33.77 -16.08
C VAL A 795 -4.23 -34.77 -15.95
N ASP A 796 -4.26 -35.79 -16.80
CA ASP A 796 -3.11 -36.64 -17.07
C ASP A 796 -2.43 -36.19 -18.37
N PHE A 797 -1.11 -35.99 -18.34
CA PHE A 797 -0.31 -35.61 -19.52
C PHE A 797 0.57 -36.77 -19.96
N LEU A 798 0.56 -37.10 -21.26
CA LEU A 798 1.50 -38.05 -21.89
C LEU A 798 2.46 -37.29 -22.81
N GLU A 799 3.74 -37.27 -22.44
CA GLU A 799 4.81 -36.66 -23.23
C GLU A 799 6.12 -37.43 -23.01
N ARG A 800 6.94 -37.58 -24.06
CA ARG A 800 8.21 -38.32 -24.02
C ARG A 800 9.42 -37.49 -24.49
N TYR A 801 9.18 -36.35 -25.13
CA TYR A 801 10.24 -35.48 -25.62
C TYR A 801 10.80 -34.66 -24.45
N ALA A 802 12.04 -34.95 -24.05
CA ALA A 802 12.63 -34.39 -22.83
C ALA A 802 12.55 -32.85 -22.70
N PRO A 803 12.73 -32.04 -23.77
CA PRO A 803 12.53 -30.60 -23.69
C PRO A 803 11.07 -30.19 -23.43
N SER A 804 10.10 -30.85 -24.08
CA SER A 804 8.67 -30.64 -23.82
C SER A 804 8.30 -31.04 -22.40
N LEU A 805 8.78 -32.20 -21.95
CA LEU A 805 8.52 -32.71 -20.60
C LEU A 805 9.07 -31.79 -19.51
N THR A 806 10.26 -31.23 -19.73
CA THR A 806 10.87 -30.24 -18.83
C THR A 806 10.02 -28.98 -18.76
N ALA A 807 9.59 -28.47 -19.92
CA ALA A 807 8.74 -27.29 -20.01
C ALA A 807 7.35 -27.53 -19.38
N LEU A 808 6.73 -28.67 -19.64
CA LEU A 808 5.46 -29.11 -19.07
C LEU A 808 5.52 -29.17 -17.53
N ARG A 809 6.54 -29.83 -16.96
CA ARG A 809 6.73 -29.89 -15.51
C ARG A 809 6.92 -28.51 -14.90
N ALA A 810 7.69 -27.64 -15.55
CA ALA A 810 7.86 -26.26 -15.12
C ALA A 810 6.55 -25.48 -15.17
N ASN A 811 5.72 -25.67 -16.21
CA ASN A 811 4.42 -25.02 -16.34
C ASN A 811 3.43 -25.49 -15.26
N VAL A 812 3.34 -26.80 -15.02
CA VAL A 812 2.48 -27.38 -13.96
C VAL A 812 2.88 -26.82 -12.59
N ALA A 813 4.18 -26.79 -12.29
CA ALA A 813 4.69 -26.27 -11.03
C ALA A 813 4.42 -24.76 -10.89
N ALA A 814 4.70 -23.98 -11.95
CA ALA A 814 4.50 -22.53 -11.95
C ALA A 814 3.03 -22.12 -11.77
N LEU A 815 2.10 -22.95 -12.21
CA LEU A 815 0.66 -22.73 -12.06
C LEU A 815 0.09 -23.30 -10.76
N GLY A 816 0.92 -23.91 -9.89
CA GLY A 816 0.46 -24.55 -8.65
C GLY A 816 -0.49 -25.74 -8.89
N ALA A 817 -0.49 -26.32 -10.09
CA ALA A 817 -1.47 -27.32 -10.50
C ALA A 817 -1.04 -28.77 -10.16
N GLY A 818 -0.02 -28.96 -9.32
CA GLY A 818 0.61 -30.25 -9.07
C GLY A 818 -0.33 -31.34 -8.55
N GLU A 819 -1.30 -31.00 -7.69
CA GLU A 819 -2.25 -31.96 -7.14
C GLU A 819 -3.32 -32.40 -8.16
N ALA A 820 -3.69 -31.50 -9.07
CA ALA A 820 -4.67 -31.74 -10.12
C ALA A 820 -4.04 -32.33 -11.41
N CYS A 821 -2.71 -32.41 -11.48
CA CYS A 821 -1.98 -32.86 -12.66
C CYS A 821 -1.20 -34.15 -12.39
N ARG A 822 -1.13 -35.04 -13.38
CA ARG A 822 -0.17 -36.14 -13.39
C ARG A 822 0.59 -36.16 -14.72
N VAL A 823 1.91 -36.04 -14.65
CA VAL A 823 2.77 -36.05 -15.83
C VAL A 823 3.41 -37.42 -16.00
N HIS A 824 3.09 -38.13 -17.09
CA HIS A 824 3.68 -39.42 -17.44
C HIS A 824 4.75 -39.23 -18.51
N ASP A 825 6.00 -39.58 -18.16
CA ASP A 825 7.11 -39.68 -19.11
C ASP A 825 6.99 -40.98 -19.91
N ARG A 826 6.06 -41.01 -20.87
CA ARG A 826 5.69 -42.21 -21.64
C ARG A 826 5.34 -41.85 -23.08
N ASP A 827 5.58 -42.80 -23.97
CA ASP A 827 5.13 -42.72 -25.36
C ASP A 827 3.62 -42.92 -25.42
N VAL A 828 2.90 -42.06 -26.14
CA VAL A 828 1.44 -42.15 -26.33
C VAL A 828 1.05 -43.45 -27.02
N LEU A 829 1.93 -44.03 -27.84
CA LEU A 829 1.71 -45.34 -28.48
C LEU A 829 1.88 -46.52 -27.51
N HIS A 830 2.45 -46.28 -26.33
CA HIS A 830 2.61 -47.25 -25.25
C HIS A 830 2.17 -46.62 -23.92
N PRO A 831 0.89 -46.21 -23.82
CA PRO A 831 0.40 -45.47 -22.66
C PRO A 831 0.32 -46.40 -21.44
N PRO A 832 0.44 -45.85 -20.21
CA PRO A 832 0.16 -46.62 -19.01
C PRO A 832 -1.32 -47.05 -18.97
N ALA A 833 -1.65 -48.10 -18.21
CA ALA A 833 -3.04 -48.47 -17.98
C ALA A 833 -3.78 -47.32 -17.27
N ALA A 834 -4.95 -46.95 -17.78
CA ALA A 834 -5.78 -45.92 -17.19
C ALA A 834 -6.39 -46.39 -15.86
N GLU A 835 -6.41 -45.53 -14.85
CA GLU A 835 -7.14 -45.80 -13.59
C GLU A 835 -8.66 -45.80 -13.82
N ALA A 836 -9.12 -44.96 -14.73
CA ALA A 836 -10.49 -44.85 -15.21
C ALA A 836 -10.47 -44.18 -16.60
N PRO A 837 -11.50 -44.37 -17.44
CA PRO A 837 -11.62 -43.64 -18.70
C PRO A 837 -11.58 -42.13 -18.50
N ALA A 838 -11.04 -41.41 -19.49
CA ALA A 838 -11.12 -39.96 -19.53
C ALA A 838 -12.50 -39.52 -20.05
N ASP A 839 -13.00 -38.40 -19.53
CA ASP A 839 -14.21 -37.76 -20.05
C ASP A 839 -13.88 -37.00 -21.35
N LEU A 840 -12.67 -36.43 -21.42
CA LEU A 840 -12.17 -35.66 -22.54
C LEU A 840 -10.70 -36.02 -22.84
N VAL A 841 -10.39 -36.26 -24.10
CA VAL A 841 -9.03 -36.52 -24.58
C VAL A 841 -8.63 -35.46 -25.60
N PHE A 842 -7.54 -34.75 -25.36
CA PHE A 842 -6.84 -33.99 -26.40
C PHE A 842 -5.77 -34.87 -27.04
N LEU A 843 -5.74 -34.89 -28.36
CA LEU A 843 -4.79 -35.69 -29.14
C LEU A 843 -4.20 -34.82 -30.26
N ASP A 844 -2.96 -34.36 -30.08
CA ASP A 844 -2.26 -33.48 -31.05
C ASP A 844 -0.98 -34.15 -31.60
N PRO A 845 -1.11 -35.21 -32.41
CA PRO A 845 0.03 -35.93 -32.94
C PRO A 845 0.82 -35.09 -33.95
N PRO A 846 2.13 -35.35 -34.11
CA PRO A 846 2.92 -34.76 -35.19
C PRO A 846 2.29 -35.00 -36.58
N TYR A 847 1.95 -33.92 -37.28
CA TYR A 847 1.28 -33.97 -38.59
C TYR A 847 2.01 -34.80 -39.64
N ASN A 848 1.24 -35.46 -40.51
CA ASN A 848 1.74 -36.27 -41.63
C ASN A 848 2.71 -37.40 -41.23
N GLN A 849 2.72 -37.82 -39.96
CA GLN A 849 3.52 -38.96 -39.50
C GLN A 849 2.69 -40.22 -39.22
N GLY A 850 1.36 -40.15 -39.42
CA GLY A 850 0.47 -41.31 -39.30
C GLY A 850 0.27 -41.80 -37.87
N PHE A 851 0.50 -40.95 -36.86
CA PHE A 851 0.38 -41.33 -35.44
C PHE A 851 -1.06 -41.31 -34.90
N ALA A 852 -2.01 -40.68 -35.60
CA ALA A 852 -3.38 -40.53 -35.11
C ALA A 852 -4.11 -41.87 -34.86
N ARG A 853 -4.18 -42.75 -35.87
CA ARG A 853 -4.80 -44.09 -35.73
C ARG A 853 -4.11 -44.94 -34.65
N PRO A 854 -2.78 -45.15 -34.67
CA PRO A 854 -2.10 -45.94 -33.66
C PRO A 854 -2.28 -45.40 -32.24
N ALA A 855 -2.32 -44.07 -32.05
CA ALA A 855 -2.56 -43.47 -30.75
C ALA A 855 -3.99 -43.72 -30.24
N LEU A 856 -5.00 -43.57 -31.10
CA LEU A 856 -6.39 -43.87 -30.74
C LEU A 856 -6.57 -45.35 -30.35
N GLU A 857 -5.94 -46.27 -31.08
CA GLU A 857 -5.96 -47.71 -30.78
C GLU A 857 -5.25 -48.02 -29.45
N ALA A 858 -4.07 -47.44 -29.22
CA ALA A 858 -3.29 -47.64 -27.99
C ALA A 858 -4.01 -47.08 -26.75
N LEU A 859 -4.57 -45.87 -26.85
CA LEU A 859 -5.31 -45.23 -25.76
C LEU A 859 -6.61 -45.99 -25.43
N ARG A 860 -7.31 -46.50 -26.45
CA ARG A 860 -8.47 -47.40 -26.26
C ARG A 860 -8.06 -48.70 -25.57
N ALA A 861 -7.00 -49.35 -26.04
CA ALA A 861 -6.53 -50.62 -25.47
C ALA A 861 -6.07 -50.48 -24.01
N ALA A 862 -5.51 -49.33 -23.65
CA ALA A 862 -5.08 -49.02 -22.27
C ALA A 862 -6.20 -48.48 -21.36
N GLY A 863 -7.43 -48.35 -21.88
CA GLY A 863 -8.61 -47.96 -21.09
C GLY A 863 -8.82 -46.46 -20.91
N TRP A 864 -8.07 -45.61 -21.63
CA TRP A 864 -8.25 -44.15 -21.57
C TRP A 864 -9.48 -43.66 -22.34
N ILE A 865 -9.88 -44.38 -23.39
CA ILE A 865 -11.04 -44.04 -24.24
C ILE A 865 -12.14 -45.09 -24.05
N ALA A 866 -13.33 -44.62 -23.65
CA ALA A 866 -14.57 -45.40 -23.55
C ALA A 866 -15.67 -44.81 -24.47
N ALA A 867 -16.88 -45.39 -24.42
CA ALA A 867 -18.01 -44.97 -25.25
C ALA A 867 -18.41 -43.49 -25.05
N ASP A 868 -18.35 -42.98 -23.82
CA ASP A 868 -18.74 -41.60 -23.51
C ASP A 868 -17.59 -40.59 -23.62
N THR A 869 -16.35 -41.06 -23.84
CA THR A 869 -15.18 -40.19 -23.97
C THR A 869 -15.29 -39.33 -25.22
N LEU A 870 -15.20 -38.01 -25.06
CA LEU A 870 -15.04 -37.09 -26.18
C LEU A 870 -13.56 -36.97 -26.53
N VAL A 871 -13.20 -37.25 -27.78
CA VAL A 871 -11.82 -37.11 -28.26
C VAL A 871 -11.72 -35.91 -29.20
N CYS A 872 -10.80 -34.99 -28.92
CA CYS A 872 -10.46 -33.85 -29.75
C CYS A 872 -9.12 -34.14 -30.44
N LEU A 873 -9.19 -34.56 -31.71
CA LEU A 873 -8.02 -34.86 -32.52
C LEU A 873 -7.64 -33.65 -33.38
N GLU A 874 -6.39 -33.20 -33.30
CA GLU A 874 -5.83 -32.18 -34.17
C GLU A 874 -4.99 -32.81 -35.30
N LEU A 875 -5.23 -32.36 -36.54
CA LEU A 875 -4.53 -32.80 -37.75
C LEU A 875 -4.17 -31.61 -38.63
N LEU A 876 -3.32 -31.83 -39.63
CA LEU A 876 -3.12 -30.84 -40.68
C LEU A 876 -4.39 -30.70 -41.54
N LYS A 877 -4.69 -29.49 -42.01
CA LYS A 877 -5.87 -29.20 -42.86
C LYS A 877 -6.00 -30.09 -44.10
N SER A 878 -4.87 -30.54 -44.65
CA SER A 878 -4.81 -31.42 -45.82
C SER A 878 -4.81 -32.91 -45.49
N GLU A 879 -4.73 -33.28 -44.21
CA GLU A 879 -4.71 -34.66 -43.73
C GLU A 879 -6.15 -35.14 -43.50
N GLU A 880 -6.50 -36.31 -44.03
CA GLU A 880 -7.78 -36.95 -43.76
C GLU A 880 -7.68 -37.82 -42.51
N PRO A 881 -8.66 -37.78 -41.58
CA PRO A 881 -8.61 -38.59 -40.37
C PRO A 881 -8.78 -40.06 -40.73
N ASP A 882 -7.69 -40.83 -40.63
CA ASP A 882 -7.73 -42.28 -40.65
C ASP A 882 -8.17 -42.76 -39.26
N LEU A 883 -9.45 -43.07 -39.09
CA LEU A 883 -10.05 -43.44 -37.80
C LEU A 883 -10.11 -44.96 -37.61
N PRO A 884 -9.78 -45.49 -36.42
CA PRO A 884 -9.98 -46.91 -36.10
C PRO A 884 -11.45 -47.32 -36.13
N ASP A 885 -11.70 -48.62 -36.31
CA ASP A 885 -13.05 -49.17 -36.33
C ASP A 885 -13.80 -48.87 -35.02
N GLY A 886 -15.02 -48.35 -35.17
CA GLY A 886 -15.90 -47.96 -34.07
C GLY A 886 -15.71 -46.53 -33.58
N PHE A 887 -14.87 -45.69 -34.20
CA PHE A 887 -14.87 -44.25 -33.93
C PHE A 887 -15.77 -43.51 -34.92
N ALA A 888 -16.72 -42.73 -34.39
CA ALA A 888 -17.56 -41.83 -35.17
C ALA A 888 -17.05 -40.38 -35.09
N LEU A 889 -17.03 -39.70 -36.25
CA LEU A 889 -16.75 -38.27 -36.35
C LEU A 889 -18.04 -37.47 -36.05
N LEU A 890 -18.03 -36.72 -34.95
CA LEU A 890 -19.13 -35.90 -34.49
C LEU A 890 -19.16 -34.52 -35.16
N ASP A 891 -17.99 -33.89 -35.32
CA ASP A 891 -17.84 -32.61 -36.02
C ASP A 891 -16.41 -32.42 -36.52
N GLU A 892 -16.23 -31.58 -37.55
CA GLU A 892 -14.94 -31.18 -38.09
C GLU A 892 -14.88 -29.65 -38.24
N ARG A 893 -13.76 -29.04 -37.82
CA ARG A 893 -13.51 -27.60 -37.97
C ARG A 893 -12.11 -27.33 -38.48
N ARG A 894 -11.95 -26.31 -39.33
CA ARG A 894 -10.67 -25.98 -39.97
C ARG A 894 -10.22 -24.58 -39.56
N TYR A 895 -9.01 -24.47 -39.00
CA TYR A 895 -8.45 -23.23 -38.49
C TYR A 895 -7.01 -23.05 -38.94
N GLY A 896 -6.78 -22.08 -39.83
CA GLY A 896 -5.45 -21.85 -40.41
C GLY A 896 -4.93 -23.09 -41.14
N LYS A 897 -3.81 -23.64 -40.64
CA LYS A 897 -3.21 -24.89 -41.15
C LYS A 897 -3.70 -26.15 -40.43
N ALA A 898 -4.44 -26.01 -39.32
CA ALA A 898 -4.92 -27.13 -38.50
C ALA A 898 -6.39 -27.48 -38.81
N LYS A 899 -6.77 -28.70 -38.45
CA LYS A 899 -8.10 -29.28 -38.54
C LYS A 899 -8.39 -30.02 -37.24
N LEU A 900 -9.49 -29.65 -36.59
CA LEU A 900 -9.98 -30.29 -35.37
C LEU A 900 -11.10 -31.26 -35.74
N CYS A 901 -10.93 -32.51 -35.34
CA CYS A 901 -11.89 -33.59 -35.48
C CYS A 901 -12.39 -33.99 -34.09
N PHE A 902 -13.69 -33.94 -33.88
CA PHE A 902 -14.31 -34.37 -32.63
C PHE A 902 -14.87 -35.77 -32.80
N LEU A 903 -14.40 -36.71 -31.99
CA LEU A 903 -14.69 -38.13 -32.14
C LEU A 903 -15.33 -38.69 -30.87
N ARG A 904 -16.09 -39.77 -31.04
CA ARG A 904 -16.56 -40.62 -29.94
C ARG A 904 -16.53 -42.08 -30.39
N LEU A 905 -16.34 -42.99 -29.45
CA LEU A 905 -16.46 -44.41 -29.74
C LEU A 905 -17.95 -44.78 -29.82
N ASP A 906 -18.36 -45.37 -30.93
CA ASP A 906 -19.70 -45.94 -31.09
C ASP A 906 -19.94 -46.99 -30.00
N ALA A 907 -21.13 -46.96 -29.40
CA ALA A 907 -21.52 -47.98 -28.44
C ALA A 907 -21.44 -49.36 -29.13
N PRO A 908 -20.88 -50.39 -28.48
CA PRO A 908 -20.92 -51.73 -29.04
C PRO A 908 -22.39 -52.11 -29.27
N ALA A 909 -22.69 -52.53 -30.50
CA ALA A 909 -24.03 -52.96 -30.91
C ALA A 909 -24.55 -54.16 -30.12
#